data_AF-A0A367RN77-F1
#
_entry.id   AF-A0A367RN77-F1
#
_cell.length_a   1.000
_cell.length_b   1.000
_cell.length_c   1.000
_cell.angle_alpha   90.00
_cell.angle_beta   90.00
_cell.angle_gamma   90.00
#
_symmetry.space_group_name_H-M   'P 1'
#
loop_
_entity.id
_entity.type
_entity.pdbx_description
1 polymer ?
#
loop_
_entity_poly.entity_id
_entity_poly.type
_entity_poly.pdbx_seq_one_letter_code
_entity_poly.pdbx_strand_id
1 'polypeptide(L)'
;MTRNIYALLVGIDEYVSPVPALKGCVNDITAIAEYLSGRVASDRYQIHLRTLLNQDATRQAIIDGFRQHLCQAGSEDVAFFYYAGHGSQEQSPQEFWVLEPDRLDETLVCYDSRSLGGWDLADKELAKLIAEVAEKNPHIAIIMDCCHSGSGTRGDLETETAVRKAPIDRRQRPLDSFIFSFAEVGQLSSGSLEKNSTGWTLPTGQHILLAACRDIEEAKEYNADGQSRGAFSYFLLDTLKKANGSLSYRDLFKRTNALVRAKVTAQSPQIEATVMGDLEQAFLGGAIASRISYFTVSYHKDHGWVIDGGSIHGIPQPATGETTILALFPFDTPSEQLCQLSAAIGEAQVIKVLPQLSKVQISSVRDLDLEMTFKAVITNLPLPPKGVLIIGEEAGVDLARNALLTVGPQNQHSLYVREVATPEAEFKLIARNGEYLITRPADDRPLVAPIRGYNSMTAWQAIQRLEHIARWTNIAELSSPATSRIRPDAVQMIIDREEQEFSDAEIRLEYRQENGRWKKPSFKVKLQNTSDRPLYCAVLDLTQQYKVDSGLFEAGGVWLEPKQEAWALGGQTLYAEIPYELLTQGVSEYTDIYKLIVSTSEFDARLLEQDKLDLRHTTRALGGRQKGTLNRLMHQIQSRKLTTILDEEEEYDDWVTSQITITTVRPQPSIPRGDASLILATGVKLRSHPSLKANARLITVNQSTRDVGNSMLPPMLQSNRLGIQSFQFPVTRGLEQTGNVLELTQVENSSVVTPAQPLKLIVDTPLRSQEKLLPISYDDLPLGYAHSTLDGKTEIVLERLTEPVSQSSGYLGRSIKIFFALIRETQ
;
A
#
# COMPACT_ATOMS: atom_id res chain seq x y z
N MET A 1 -8.83 -28.54 -10.75
CA MET A 1 -7.83 -29.44 -11.37
C MET A 1 -6.47 -28.91 -11.01
N THR A 2 -5.53 -29.76 -10.62
CA THR A 2 -4.15 -29.38 -10.33
C THR A 2 -3.47 -28.95 -11.63
N ARG A 3 -2.85 -27.77 -11.65
CA ARG A 3 -2.09 -27.25 -12.81
C ARG A 3 -0.71 -27.87 -12.85
N ASN A 4 -0.06 -27.92 -14.00
CA ASN A 4 1.28 -28.48 -14.15
C ASN A 4 2.32 -27.40 -14.40
N ILE A 5 3.54 -27.65 -13.91
CA ILE A 5 4.74 -26.88 -14.28
C ILE A 5 5.71 -27.86 -14.91
N TYR A 6 5.93 -27.73 -16.22
CA TYR A 6 6.96 -28.47 -16.93
C TYR A 6 8.22 -27.59 -16.98
N ALA A 7 9.23 -27.94 -16.18
CA ALA A 7 10.48 -27.20 -16.12
C ALA A 7 11.62 -27.98 -16.77
N LEU A 8 12.30 -27.35 -17.73
CA LEU A 8 13.55 -27.82 -18.33
C LEU A 8 14.69 -26.96 -17.83
N LEU A 9 15.57 -27.53 -17.01
CA LEU A 9 16.67 -26.83 -16.35
C LEU A 9 18.01 -27.35 -16.89
N VAL A 10 18.83 -26.47 -17.45
CA VAL A 10 20.05 -26.83 -18.18
C VAL A 10 21.25 -26.07 -17.62
N GLY A 11 22.25 -26.81 -17.13
CA GLY A 11 23.43 -26.24 -16.47
C GLY A 11 24.69 -26.92 -16.97
N ILE A 12 25.61 -26.14 -17.55
CA ILE A 12 26.79 -26.71 -18.20
C ILE A 12 28.04 -25.99 -17.68
N ASP A 13 28.82 -26.71 -16.88
CA ASP A 13 30.15 -26.28 -16.43
C ASP A 13 31.25 -26.96 -17.26
N GLU A 14 31.05 -28.22 -17.61
CA GLU A 14 32.00 -29.00 -18.40
C GLU A 14 31.56 -29.02 -19.87
N TYR A 15 32.52 -28.84 -20.77
CA TYR A 15 32.28 -28.85 -22.22
C TYR A 15 33.32 -29.70 -22.93
N VAL A 16 32.94 -30.26 -24.10
CA VAL A 16 33.90 -30.90 -24.99
C VAL A 16 34.86 -29.83 -25.55
N SER A 17 36.16 -30.16 -25.56
CA SER A 17 37.19 -29.30 -26.18
C SER A 17 36.80 -28.95 -27.62
N PRO A 18 36.90 -27.67 -28.05
CA PRO A 18 37.75 -26.61 -27.49
C PRO A 18 37.05 -25.58 -26.59
N VAL A 19 35.83 -25.84 -26.11
CA VAL A 19 35.09 -24.88 -25.29
C VAL A 19 35.68 -24.85 -23.87
N PRO A 20 35.97 -23.65 -23.29
CA PRO A 20 36.43 -23.53 -21.91
C PRO A 20 35.39 -24.05 -20.89
N ALA A 21 35.87 -24.51 -19.74
CA ALA A 21 34.98 -24.91 -18.63
C ALA A 21 34.57 -23.70 -17.76
N LEU A 22 33.38 -23.79 -17.19
CA LEU A 22 32.81 -22.91 -16.16
C LEU A 22 32.77 -23.63 -14.81
N LYS A 23 32.28 -22.97 -13.75
CA LYS A 23 32.24 -23.54 -12.39
C LYS A 23 30.93 -23.30 -11.64
N GLY A 24 30.06 -22.42 -12.13
CA GLY A 24 28.86 -22.00 -11.41
C GLY A 24 27.53 -22.37 -12.04
N CYS A 25 27.51 -22.92 -13.24
CA CYS A 25 26.28 -23.20 -13.99
C CYS A 25 25.51 -24.38 -13.40
N VAL A 26 26.18 -25.45 -13.00
CA VAL A 26 25.53 -26.58 -12.32
C VAL A 26 24.98 -26.14 -10.98
N ASN A 27 25.75 -25.35 -10.20
CA ASN A 27 25.30 -24.83 -8.90
C ASN A 27 24.04 -23.96 -9.02
N ASP A 28 23.92 -23.16 -10.09
CA ASP A 28 22.71 -22.37 -10.34
C ASP A 28 21.48 -23.24 -10.57
N ILE A 29 21.63 -24.27 -11.41
CA ILE A 29 20.55 -25.17 -11.76
C ILE A 29 20.14 -26.05 -10.57
N THR A 30 21.10 -26.53 -9.78
CA THR A 30 20.80 -27.25 -8.54
C THR A 30 20.03 -26.34 -7.58
N ALA A 31 20.48 -25.10 -7.36
CA ALA A 31 19.85 -24.19 -6.43
C ALA A 31 18.44 -23.75 -6.84
N ILE A 32 18.17 -23.58 -8.14
CA ILE A 32 16.81 -23.28 -8.62
C ILE A 32 15.91 -24.53 -8.58
N ALA A 33 16.43 -25.72 -8.88
CA ALA A 33 15.67 -26.97 -8.76
C ALA A 33 15.20 -27.19 -7.31
N GLU A 34 16.10 -27.05 -6.34
CA GLU A 34 15.78 -27.14 -4.91
C GLU A 34 14.73 -26.11 -4.49
N TYR A 35 14.89 -24.86 -4.95
CA TYR A 35 13.93 -23.80 -4.67
C TYR A 35 12.54 -24.11 -5.22
N LEU A 36 12.45 -24.58 -6.47
CA LEU A 36 11.17 -24.93 -7.09
C LEU A 36 10.51 -26.10 -6.35
N SER A 37 11.25 -27.17 -6.06
CA SER A 37 10.74 -28.32 -5.31
C SER A 37 10.27 -27.95 -3.90
N GLY A 38 10.94 -27.02 -3.22
CA GLY A 38 10.59 -26.61 -1.86
C GLY A 38 9.55 -25.50 -1.75
N ARG A 39 9.25 -24.78 -2.84
CA ARG A 39 8.41 -23.56 -2.80
C ARG A 39 7.19 -23.61 -3.70
N VAL A 40 7.05 -24.59 -4.60
CA VAL A 40 5.82 -24.73 -5.39
C VAL A 40 4.67 -25.16 -4.48
N ALA A 41 3.51 -24.50 -4.63
CA ALA A 41 2.29 -24.80 -3.89
C ALA A 41 1.70 -26.14 -4.36
N SER A 42 2.13 -27.24 -3.73
CA SER A 42 1.83 -28.61 -4.13
C SER A 42 0.35 -29.01 -4.06
N ASP A 43 -0.45 -28.22 -3.36
CA ASP A 43 -1.92 -28.32 -3.32
C ASP A 43 -2.59 -27.87 -4.62
N ARG A 44 -1.94 -26.98 -5.39
CA ARG A 44 -2.48 -26.39 -6.63
C ARG A 44 -1.68 -26.73 -7.88
N TYR A 45 -0.39 -27.02 -7.73
CA TYR A 45 0.53 -27.27 -8.82
C TYR A 45 1.27 -28.59 -8.64
N GLN A 46 1.42 -29.33 -9.74
CA GLN A 46 2.33 -30.46 -9.84
C GLN A 46 3.55 -30.05 -10.68
N ILE A 47 4.75 -30.21 -10.12
CA ILE A 47 6.00 -29.87 -10.81
C ILE A 47 6.63 -31.10 -11.46
N HIS A 48 6.98 -30.97 -12.74
CA HIS A 48 7.70 -31.96 -13.54
C HIS A 48 9.06 -31.39 -13.92
N LEU A 49 10.09 -31.73 -13.15
CA LEU A 49 11.46 -31.28 -13.39
C LEU A 49 12.18 -32.20 -14.38
N ARG A 50 12.77 -31.63 -15.43
CA ARG A 50 13.76 -32.28 -16.30
C ARG A 50 15.05 -31.47 -16.24
N THR A 51 16.07 -32.05 -15.62
CA THR A 51 17.36 -31.38 -15.40
C THR A 51 18.43 -32.01 -16.30
N LEU A 52 19.14 -31.22 -17.08
CA LEU A 52 20.25 -31.64 -17.93
C LEU A 52 21.53 -30.95 -17.46
N LEU A 53 22.49 -31.72 -16.95
CA LEU A 53 23.74 -31.20 -16.40
C LEU A 53 24.94 -31.72 -17.20
N ASN A 54 25.90 -30.83 -17.51
CA ASN A 54 27.14 -31.18 -18.19
C ASN A 54 26.91 -32.12 -19.39
N GLN A 55 27.46 -33.33 -19.37
CA GLN A 55 27.37 -34.33 -20.42
C GLN A 55 25.95 -34.70 -20.88
N ASP A 56 24.94 -34.51 -20.02
CA ASP A 56 23.55 -34.77 -20.36
C ASP A 56 22.91 -33.62 -21.15
N ALA A 57 23.49 -32.42 -21.11
CA ALA A 57 23.03 -31.21 -21.79
C ALA A 57 23.55 -31.12 -23.24
N THR A 58 23.34 -32.18 -24.00
CA THR A 58 23.63 -32.18 -25.45
C THR A 58 22.63 -31.34 -26.22
N ARG A 59 23.00 -30.85 -27.40
CA ARG A 59 22.09 -30.09 -28.27
C ARG A 59 20.79 -30.87 -28.54
N GLN A 60 20.91 -32.17 -28.81
CA GLN A 60 19.74 -33.02 -29.04
C GLN A 60 18.88 -33.19 -27.78
N ALA A 61 19.50 -33.37 -26.61
CA ALA A 61 18.75 -33.51 -25.35
C ALA A 61 17.97 -32.24 -24.99
N ILE A 62 18.50 -31.05 -25.30
CA ILE A 62 17.78 -29.79 -25.12
C ILE A 62 16.60 -29.71 -26.10
N ILE A 63 16.80 -30.01 -27.39
CA ILE A 63 15.73 -30.07 -28.39
C ILE A 63 14.61 -31.04 -27.95
N ASP A 64 14.98 -32.23 -27.50
CA ASP A 64 14.04 -33.23 -26.98
C ASP A 64 13.36 -32.76 -25.68
N GLY A 65 14.06 -31.97 -24.86
CA GLY A 65 13.48 -31.30 -23.69
C GLY A 65 12.35 -30.35 -24.08
N PHE A 66 12.51 -29.55 -25.13
CA PHE A 66 11.41 -28.73 -25.62
C PHE A 66 10.25 -29.59 -26.14
N ARG A 67 10.54 -30.47 -27.11
CA ARG A 67 9.51 -31.22 -27.85
C ARG A 67 8.77 -32.27 -27.04
N GLN A 68 9.49 -32.98 -26.17
CA GLN A 68 8.94 -34.12 -25.44
C GLN A 68 8.54 -33.74 -24.01
N HIS A 69 9.02 -32.61 -23.45
CA HIS A 69 8.71 -32.20 -22.08
C HIS A 69 7.95 -30.88 -22.02
N LEU A 70 8.49 -29.77 -22.54
CA LEU A 70 7.81 -28.47 -22.47
C LEU A 70 6.51 -28.42 -23.30
N CYS A 71 6.47 -29.06 -24.47
CA CYS A 71 5.24 -29.14 -25.29
C CYS A 71 4.10 -29.98 -24.64
N GLN A 72 4.31 -30.57 -23.47
CA GLN A 72 3.22 -31.19 -22.70
C GLN A 72 2.32 -30.16 -22.01
N ALA A 73 2.82 -28.94 -21.75
CA ALA A 73 2.07 -27.88 -21.10
C ALA A 73 0.85 -27.43 -21.93
N GLY A 74 -0.33 -27.43 -21.32
CA GLY A 74 -1.55 -26.85 -21.89
C GLY A 74 -1.78 -25.39 -21.47
N SER A 75 -2.92 -24.81 -21.85
CA SER A 75 -3.22 -23.39 -21.63
C SER A 75 -3.33 -22.95 -20.16
N GLU A 76 -3.48 -23.89 -19.24
CA GLU A 76 -3.54 -23.64 -17.78
C GLU A 76 -2.22 -24.00 -17.08
N ASP A 77 -1.22 -24.49 -17.83
CA ASP A 77 0.05 -24.96 -17.32
C ASP A 77 1.17 -23.94 -17.56
N VAL A 78 2.30 -24.18 -16.92
CA VAL A 78 3.52 -23.38 -17.06
C VAL A 78 4.59 -24.20 -17.78
N ALA A 79 5.19 -23.64 -18.82
CA ALA A 79 6.41 -24.14 -19.44
C ALA A 79 7.58 -23.25 -19.02
N PHE A 80 8.55 -23.81 -18.30
CA PHE A 80 9.68 -23.07 -17.75
C PHE A 80 11.00 -23.59 -18.30
N PHE A 81 11.76 -22.74 -18.99
CA PHE A 81 13.11 -23.07 -19.48
C PHE A 81 14.15 -22.21 -18.75
N TYR A 82 15.14 -22.86 -18.14
CA TYR A 82 16.27 -22.18 -17.50
C TYR A 82 17.57 -22.71 -18.09
N TYR A 83 18.34 -21.84 -18.75
CA TYR A 83 19.68 -22.14 -19.23
C TYR A 83 20.74 -21.35 -18.45
N ALA A 84 21.76 -22.04 -17.94
CA ALA A 84 22.98 -21.47 -17.38
C ALA A 84 24.20 -22.11 -18.05
N GLY A 85 25.02 -21.31 -18.74
CA GLY A 85 26.14 -21.81 -19.53
C GLY A 85 26.76 -20.73 -20.41
N HIS A 86 27.66 -21.13 -21.30
CA HIS A 86 28.20 -20.27 -22.34
C HIS A 86 27.14 -19.89 -23.37
N GLY A 87 27.10 -18.60 -23.72
CA GLY A 87 26.57 -18.14 -25.00
C GLY A 87 27.71 -17.78 -25.95
N SER A 88 27.44 -17.71 -27.24
CA SER A 88 28.41 -17.40 -28.28
C SER A 88 27.73 -16.84 -29.53
N GLN A 89 28.54 -16.54 -30.53
CA GLN A 89 28.09 -16.36 -31.91
C GLN A 89 28.64 -17.47 -32.79
N GLU A 90 27.96 -17.78 -33.89
CA GLU A 90 28.46 -18.59 -34.99
C GLU A 90 28.27 -17.90 -36.35
N GLN A 91 29.00 -18.34 -37.37
CA GLN A 91 28.84 -17.78 -38.70
C GLN A 91 27.46 -18.12 -39.28
N SER A 92 26.65 -17.09 -39.53
CA SER A 92 25.31 -17.27 -40.08
C SER A 92 25.36 -17.69 -41.56
N PRO A 93 24.61 -18.74 -41.96
CA PRO A 93 24.39 -19.09 -43.36
C PRO A 93 23.87 -17.92 -44.20
N GLN A 94 24.16 -17.93 -45.50
CA GLN A 94 23.81 -16.83 -46.39
C GLN A 94 22.30 -16.54 -46.43
N GLU A 95 21.49 -17.58 -46.25
CA GLU A 95 20.04 -17.53 -46.20
C GLU A 95 19.51 -16.67 -45.04
N PHE A 96 20.27 -16.51 -43.96
CA PHE A 96 19.87 -15.75 -42.77
C PHE A 96 20.51 -14.34 -42.68
N TRP A 97 21.38 -13.94 -43.61
CA TRP A 97 22.04 -12.61 -43.57
C TRP A 97 21.10 -11.40 -43.59
N VAL A 98 19.84 -11.59 -44.01
CA VAL A 98 18.83 -10.52 -43.97
C VAL A 98 18.38 -10.24 -42.52
N LEU A 99 18.45 -11.26 -41.65
CA LEU A 99 18.16 -11.16 -40.22
C LEU A 99 19.37 -10.70 -39.40
N GLU A 100 20.58 -11.04 -39.88
CA GLU A 100 21.84 -10.80 -39.20
C GLU A 100 22.71 -9.76 -39.94
N PRO A 101 22.57 -8.46 -39.63
CA PRO A 101 23.37 -7.41 -40.24
C PRO A 101 24.88 -7.60 -40.10
N ASP A 102 25.32 -8.25 -39.01
CA ASP A 102 26.72 -8.60 -38.74
C ASP A 102 27.11 -10.00 -39.26
N ARG A 103 26.12 -10.73 -39.82
CA ARG A 103 26.23 -12.08 -40.38
C ARG A 103 26.59 -13.16 -39.36
N LEU A 104 26.21 -12.95 -38.10
CA LEU A 104 26.45 -13.89 -37.02
C LEU A 104 25.13 -14.34 -36.40
N ASP A 105 24.98 -15.63 -36.13
CA ASP A 105 23.86 -16.14 -35.33
C ASP A 105 24.26 -16.15 -33.86
N GLU A 106 23.37 -15.71 -32.97
CA GLU A 106 23.54 -15.87 -31.53
C GLU A 106 23.24 -17.32 -31.12
N THR A 107 24.04 -17.89 -30.22
CA THR A 107 23.96 -19.31 -29.90
C THR A 107 24.06 -19.62 -28.40
N LEU A 108 23.39 -20.71 -28.00
CA LEU A 108 23.66 -21.41 -26.74
C LEU A 108 24.63 -22.55 -27.01
N VAL A 109 25.74 -22.57 -26.27
CA VAL A 109 26.75 -23.62 -26.41
C VAL A 109 26.31 -24.83 -25.57
N CYS A 110 26.03 -25.95 -26.22
CA CYS A 110 25.68 -27.21 -25.56
C CYS A 110 26.95 -28.00 -25.19
N TYR A 111 26.81 -29.08 -24.43
CA TYR A 111 27.95 -29.89 -24.00
C TYR A 111 28.76 -30.45 -25.18
N ASP A 112 28.05 -31.00 -26.18
CA ASP A 112 28.59 -31.64 -27.37
C ASP A 112 28.83 -30.66 -28.53
N SER A 113 28.58 -29.37 -28.32
CA SER A 113 28.86 -28.33 -29.30
C SER A 113 30.35 -28.28 -29.65
N ARG A 114 30.66 -27.97 -30.91
CA ARG A 114 32.02 -27.84 -31.45
C ARG A 114 32.87 -29.10 -31.48
N SER A 115 32.29 -30.23 -31.09
CA SER A 115 32.80 -31.56 -31.44
C SER A 115 32.63 -31.83 -32.95
N LEU A 116 33.18 -32.95 -33.43
CA LEU A 116 33.06 -33.34 -34.83
C LEU A 116 31.57 -33.54 -35.21
N GLY A 117 31.02 -32.61 -36.00
CA GLY A 117 29.61 -32.61 -36.39
C GLY A 117 28.65 -31.96 -35.40
N GLY A 118 29.13 -31.54 -34.22
CA GLY A 118 28.35 -30.83 -33.19
C GLY A 118 28.30 -29.33 -33.45
N TRP A 119 27.10 -28.76 -33.39
CA TRP A 119 26.83 -27.32 -33.54
C TRP A 119 26.27 -26.72 -32.26
N ASP A 120 26.40 -25.42 -32.09
CA ASP A 120 25.71 -24.69 -31.02
C ASP A 120 24.18 -24.68 -31.32
N LEU A 121 23.34 -24.46 -30.32
CA LEU A 121 21.91 -24.26 -30.53
C LEU A 121 21.67 -22.79 -30.89
N ALA A 122 21.35 -22.51 -32.15
CA ALA A 122 21.16 -21.13 -32.60
C ALA A 122 19.83 -20.53 -32.10
N ASP A 123 19.81 -19.22 -31.90
CA ASP A 123 18.65 -18.41 -31.50
C ASP A 123 17.40 -18.67 -32.37
N LYS A 124 17.56 -18.87 -33.68
CA LYS A 124 16.49 -19.19 -34.62
C LYS A 124 15.90 -20.57 -34.31
N GLU A 125 16.74 -21.54 -33.96
CA GLU A 125 16.28 -22.86 -33.53
C GLU A 125 15.53 -22.76 -32.20
N LEU A 126 16.06 -21.97 -31.25
CA LEU A 126 15.38 -21.70 -29.99
C LEU A 126 14.02 -21.02 -30.21
N ALA A 127 13.93 -20.03 -31.10
CA ALA A 127 12.69 -19.37 -31.47
C ALA A 127 11.66 -20.36 -32.05
N LYS A 128 12.10 -21.29 -32.91
CA LYS A 128 11.24 -22.37 -33.42
C LYS A 128 10.74 -23.27 -32.29
N LEU A 129 11.61 -23.69 -31.37
CA LEU A 129 11.22 -24.54 -30.24
C LEU A 129 10.24 -23.83 -29.29
N ILE A 130 10.43 -22.53 -29.04
CA ILE A 130 9.48 -21.72 -28.25
C ILE A 130 8.12 -21.64 -28.95
N ALA A 131 8.10 -21.47 -30.28
CA ALA A 131 6.88 -21.47 -31.05
C ALA A 131 6.13 -22.81 -30.97
N GLU A 132 6.85 -23.94 -31.06
CA GLU A 132 6.26 -25.28 -30.90
C GLU A 132 5.61 -25.46 -29.50
N VAL A 133 6.22 -24.92 -28.44
CA VAL A 133 5.61 -24.94 -27.09
C VAL A 133 4.37 -24.04 -27.03
N ALA A 134 4.42 -22.88 -27.70
CA ALA A 134 3.34 -21.89 -27.68
C ALA A 134 2.07 -22.32 -28.43
N GLU A 135 2.11 -23.39 -29.24
CA GLU A 135 0.93 -23.90 -29.96
C GLU A 135 -0.24 -24.25 -29.02
N LYS A 136 0.06 -24.65 -27.77
CA LYS A 136 -0.94 -24.96 -26.74
C LYS A 136 -1.27 -23.80 -25.81
N ASN A 137 -0.70 -22.63 -26.08
CA ASN A 137 -0.85 -21.40 -25.31
C ASN A 137 -0.56 -21.52 -23.78
N PRO A 138 0.47 -22.27 -23.33
CA PRO A 138 0.84 -22.28 -21.91
C PRO A 138 1.45 -20.94 -21.49
N HIS A 139 1.60 -20.73 -20.18
CA HIS A 139 2.43 -19.63 -19.66
C HIS A 139 3.92 -19.99 -19.84
N ILE A 140 4.60 -19.32 -20.77
CA ILE A 140 6.01 -19.60 -21.09
C ILE A 140 6.93 -18.59 -20.41
N ALA A 141 7.85 -19.09 -19.59
CA ALA A 141 8.89 -18.30 -18.95
C ALA A 141 10.28 -18.86 -19.23
N ILE A 142 11.18 -17.99 -19.66
CA ILE A 142 12.52 -18.35 -20.09
C ILE A 142 13.54 -17.52 -19.31
N ILE A 143 14.56 -18.18 -18.80
CA ILE A 143 15.67 -17.55 -18.09
C ILE A 143 16.99 -18.00 -18.70
N MET A 144 17.82 -17.02 -19.04
CA MET A 144 19.09 -17.24 -19.71
C MET A 144 20.20 -16.53 -18.94
N ASP A 145 21.03 -17.31 -18.25
CA ASP A 145 22.25 -16.84 -17.59
C ASP A 145 23.48 -17.16 -18.44
N CYS A 146 23.58 -16.45 -19.56
CA CYS A 146 24.65 -16.52 -20.56
C CYS A 146 24.84 -15.16 -21.24
N CYS A 147 25.94 -15.00 -21.99
CA CYS A 147 26.17 -13.80 -22.83
C CYS A 147 25.53 -13.96 -24.22
N HIS A 148 24.79 -12.95 -24.69
CA HIS A 148 24.09 -12.94 -26.00
C HIS A 148 24.77 -12.10 -27.10
N SER A 149 26.05 -11.77 -26.91
CA SER A 149 26.98 -11.13 -27.88
C SER A 149 26.67 -9.73 -28.46
N GLY A 150 27.75 -9.04 -28.91
CA GLY A 150 27.73 -7.70 -29.53
C GLY A 150 28.93 -6.78 -29.21
N SER A 151 29.72 -6.38 -30.23
CA SER A 151 30.88 -5.44 -30.27
C SER A 151 32.27 -5.94 -29.83
N GLY A 152 33.15 -6.07 -30.84
CA GLY A 152 34.56 -6.47 -30.80
C GLY A 152 35.56 -5.38 -30.35
N THR A 153 35.19 -4.55 -29.38
CA THR A 153 36.15 -3.69 -28.66
C THR A 153 35.85 -3.77 -27.17
N ARG A 154 36.31 -4.83 -26.52
CA ARG A 154 36.19 -4.98 -25.06
C ARG A 154 37.59 -4.84 -24.50
N GLY A 155 37.82 -3.70 -23.84
CA GLY A 155 39.11 -3.38 -23.23
C GLY A 155 39.42 -4.34 -22.08
N ASP A 156 40.71 -4.58 -21.88
CA ASP A 156 41.28 -5.43 -20.83
C ASP A 156 40.64 -5.13 -19.46
N LEU A 157 39.64 -5.92 -19.08
CA LEU A 157 39.14 -6.01 -17.71
C LEU A 157 39.81 -7.21 -17.02
N GLU A 158 40.12 -7.01 -15.75
CA GLU A 158 40.99 -7.83 -14.90
C GLU A 158 40.74 -9.35 -15.03
N THR A 159 41.84 -10.07 -15.14
CA THR A 159 41.98 -11.49 -15.52
C THR A 159 41.39 -12.50 -14.51
N GLU A 160 40.62 -12.05 -13.52
CA GLU A 160 40.22 -12.84 -12.35
C GLU A 160 38.74 -13.26 -12.31
N THR A 161 37.86 -12.74 -13.20
CA THR A 161 36.42 -13.09 -13.19
C THR A 161 36.05 -13.96 -14.40
N ALA A 162 35.54 -15.18 -14.17
CA ALA A 162 35.09 -16.05 -15.25
C ALA A 162 33.83 -15.49 -15.93
N VAL A 163 33.80 -15.51 -17.26
CA VAL A 163 32.71 -14.97 -18.09
C VAL A 163 32.00 -16.11 -18.80
N ARG A 164 30.66 -16.07 -18.83
CA ARG A 164 29.80 -17.06 -19.49
C ARG A 164 29.68 -16.82 -20.99
N LYS A 165 30.83 -16.74 -21.68
CA LYS A 165 30.95 -16.53 -23.12
C LYS A 165 32.00 -17.44 -23.75
N ALA A 166 31.65 -18.15 -24.83
CA ALA A 166 32.61 -18.89 -25.63
C ALA A 166 33.09 -18.05 -26.83
N PRO A 167 34.25 -18.36 -27.44
CA PRO A 167 34.72 -17.69 -28.64
C PRO A 167 33.76 -17.89 -29.82
N ILE A 168 33.71 -16.93 -30.75
CA ILE A 168 32.90 -17.04 -31.99
C ILE A 168 33.29 -18.31 -32.75
N ASP A 169 32.29 -19.14 -33.09
CA ASP A 169 32.49 -20.28 -33.96
C ASP A 169 32.55 -19.83 -35.43
N ARG A 170 33.72 -20.01 -36.05
CA ARG A 170 33.99 -19.59 -37.43
C ARG A 170 33.77 -20.71 -38.44
N ARG A 171 33.33 -21.90 -38.00
CA ARG A 171 32.98 -22.99 -38.92
C ARG A 171 31.75 -22.58 -39.74
N GLN A 172 31.75 -22.94 -41.02
CA GLN A 172 30.58 -22.72 -41.88
C GLN A 172 29.55 -23.81 -41.57
N ARG A 173 28.42 -23.40 -40.98
CA ARG A 173 27.35 -24.33 -40.62
C ARG A 173 26.49 -24.69 -41.82
N PRO A 174 26.34 -25.98 -42.18
CA PRO A 174 25.41 -26.41 -43.21
C PRO A 174 23.96 -26.11 -42.83
N LEU A 175 23.16 -25.63 -43.80
CA LEU A 175 21.75 -25.29 -43.56
C LEU A 175 20.91 -26.49 -43.10
N ASP A 176 21.23 -27.70 -43.57
CA ASP A 176 20.54 -28.95 -43.19
C ASP A 176 20.83 -29.42 -41.75
N SER A 177 21.77 -28.77 -41.06
CA SER A 177 22.04 -29.02 -39.64
C SER A 177 21.10 -28.27 -38.69
N PHE A 178 20.34 -27.29 -39.20
CA PHE A 178 19.31 -26.60 -38.43
C PHE A 178 18.02 -27.43 -38.37
N ILE A 179 17.21 -27.23 -37.34
CA ILE A 179 15.91 -27.90 -37.20
C ILE A 179 14.80 -27.33 -38.12
N PHE A 180 15.16 -26.59 -39.17
CA PHE A 180 14.24 -26.04 -40.18
C PHE A 180 14.11 -26.97 -41.40
N SER A 181 12.93 -27.00 -41.99
CA SER A 181 12.71 -27.57 -43.32
C SER A 181 13.02 -26.53 -44.40
N PHE A 182 13.45 -26.98 -45.58
CA PHE A 182 13.69 -26.11 -46.74
C PHE A 182 12.47 -25.26 -47.12
N ALA A 183 11.25 -25.76 -46.89
CA ALA A 183 10.01 -25.02 -47.13
C ALA A 183 9.80 -23.88 -46.13
N GLU A 184 10.15 -24.08 -44.86
CA GLU A 184 10.12 -23.02 -43.83
C GLU A 184 11.13 -21.92 -44.15
N VAL A 185 12.37 -22.29 -44.54
CA VAL A 185 13.40 -21.33 -44.99
C VAL A 185 12.92 -20.52 -46.21
N GLY A 186 12.24 -21.16 -47.15
CA GLY A 186 11.66 -20.50 -48.32
C GLY A 186 10.50 -19.54 -47.98
N GLN A 187 9.57 -19.92 -47.10
CA GLN A 187 8.47 -19.05 -46.66
C GLN A 187 8.97 -17.83 -45.88
N LEU A 188 10.01 -18.00 -45.07
CA LEU A 188 10.67 -16.94 -44.30
C LEU A 188 11.27 -15.81 -45.17
N SER A 189 11.58 -16.07 -46.44
CA SER A 189 12.19 -15.13 -47.37
C SER A 189 11.22 -14.38 -48.31
N SER A 190 9.89 -14.53 -48.14
CA SER A 190 8.87 -14.09 -49.13
C SER A 190 7.86 -13.01 -48.68
N GLY A 191 8.04 -12.40 -47.49
CA GLY A 191 7.11 -11.41 -46.91
C GLY A 191 7.23 -9.98 -47.46
N SER A 192 6.09 -9.34 -47.76
CA SER A 192 5.98 -8.00 -48.33
C SER A 192 6.37 -6.86 -47.37
N LEU A 193 7.04 -5.84 -47.94
CA LEU A 193 7.51 -4.59 -47.34
C LEU A 193 6.38 -3.69 -46.79
N GLU A 194 5.84 -3.97 -45.60
CA GLU A 194 5.18 -2.94 -44.78
C GLU A 194 5.60 -3.03 -43.30
N LYS A 195 6.41 -2.03 -42.88
CA LYS A 195 6.73 -1.64 -41.50
C LYS A 195 7.06 -2.76 -40.49
N ASN A 196 8.12 -3.52 -40.77
CA ASN A 196 9.10 -3.98 -39.79
C ASN A 196 10.46 -3.95 -40.50
N SER A 197 11.52 -3.40 -39.89
CA SER A 197 12.78 -3.06 -40.58
C SER A 197 13.60 -4.25 -41.08
N THR A 198 13.10 -5.49 -41.00
CA THR A 198 13.77 -6.67 -41.54
C THR A 198 12.93 -7.48 -42.53
N GLY A 199 11.60 -7.35 -42.61
CA GLY A 199 10.78 -8.07 -43.61
C GLY A 199 10.56 -9.57 -43.37
N TRP A 200 10.85 -10.06 -42.16
CA TRP A 200 10.64 -11.46 -41.73
C TRP A 200 9.72 -11.50 -40.50
N THR A 201 8.91 -12.56 -40.36
CA THR A 201 8.19 -12.89 -39.12
C THR A 201 8.60 -14.28 -38.67
N LEU A 202 9.57 -14.37 -37.75
CA LEU A 202 9.79 -15.59 -36.98
C LEU A 202 8.51 -15.87 -36.17
N PRO A 203 8.07 -17.13 -36.02
CA PRO A 203 6.88 -17.43 -35.24
C PRO A 203 7.11 -17.01 -33.77
N THR A 204 6.43 -15.96 -33.33
CA THR A 204 6.54 -15.45 -31.95
C THR A 204 5.49 -16.11 -31.08
N GLY A 205 5.88 -17.15 -30.35
CA GLY A 205 5.08 -17.65 -29.23
C GLY A 205 4.99 -16.60 -28.12
N GLN A 206 3.85 -16.47 -27.45
CA GLN A 206 3.72 -15.57 -26.29
C GLN A 206 4.60 -16.07 -25.14
N HIS A 207 5.62 -15.31 -24.76
CA HIS A 207 6.54 -15.68 -23.68
C HIS A 207 7.14 -14.48 -22.96
N ILE A 208 7.75 -14.75 -21.80
CA ILE A 208 8.57 -13.82 -21.03
C ILE A 208 10.00 -14.35 -20.98
N LEU A 209 10.98 -13.49 -21.29
CA LEU A 209 12.41 -13.80 -21.25
C LEU A 209 13.11 -12.91 -20.22
N LEU A 210 13.91 -13.50 -19.35
CA LEU A 210 14.90 -12.79 -18.52
C LEU A 210 16.31 -13.19 -18.93
N ALA A 211 17.12 -12.20 -19.30
CA ALA A 211 18.51 -12.39 -19.69
C ALA A 211 19.47 -11.75 -18.68
N ALA A 212 20.63 -12.38 -18.47
CA ALA A 212 21.59 -11.97 -17.44
C ALA A 212 22.31 -10.63 -17.70
N CYS A 213 22.41 -10.20 -18.95
CA CYS A 213 23.11 -8.96 -19.33
C CYS A 213 22.58 -8.41 -20.66
N ARG A 214 23.00 -7.19 -21.02
CA ARG A 214 22.81 -6.62 -22.35
C ARG A 214 23.76 -7.27 -23.37
N ASP A 215 23.43 -7.11 -24.64
CA ASP A 215 24.26 -7.45 -25.81
C ASP A 215 25.71 -6.93 -25.69
N ILE A 216 25.88 -5.69 -25.24
CA ILE A 216 27.19 -5.02 -25.07
C ILE A 216 27.90 -5.36 -23.74
N GLU A 217 27.30 -6.15 -22.85
CA GLU A 217 27.81 -6.48 -21.52
C GLU A 217 28.16 -7.98 -21.42
N GLU A 218 28.61 -8.42 -20.24
CA GLU A 218 29.01 -9.81 -19.99
C GLU A 218 28.32 -10.38 -18.75
N ALA A 219 27.81 -11.60 -18.86
CA ALA A 219 27.33 -12.41 -17.75
C ALA A 219 28.53 -13.07 -17.05
N LYS A 220 28.71 -12.77 -15.76
CA LYS A 220 29.88 -13.16 -14.97
C LYS A 220 29.56 -14.21 -13.92
N GLU A 221 30.53 -15.04 -13.59
CA GLU A 221 30.50 -15.84 -12.37
C GLU A 221 30.75 -14.96 -11.14
N TYR A 222 30.09 -15.32 -10.04
CA TYR A 222 30.05 -14.65 -8.77
C TYR A 222 30.26 -15.69 -7.67
N ASN A 223 31.28 -15.46 -6.84
CA ASN A 223 31.54 -16.32 -5.69
C ASN A 223 30.72 -15.81 -4.50
N ALA A 224 29.78 -16.63 -4.03
CA ALA A 224 28.97 -16.37 -2.85
C ALA A 224 28.92 -17.64 -1.98
N ASP A 225 29.03 -17.47 -0.67
CA ASP A 225 28.93 -18.56 0.31
C ASP A 225 29.89 -19.75 0.04
N GLY A 226 31.06 -19.47 -0.54
CA GLY A 226 32.06 -20.50 -0.88
C GLY A 226 31.76 -21.32 -2.14
N GLN A 227 30.72 -20.97 -2.91
CA GLN A 227 30.37 -21.60 -4.19
C GLN A 227 30.44 -20.59 -5.34
N SER A 228 30.92 -21.03 -6.51
CA SER A 228 30.81 -20.24 -7.75
C SER A 228 29.39 -20.38 -8.30
N ARG A 229 28.77 -19.28 -8.72
CA ARG A 229 27.42 -19.19 -9.29
C ARG A 229 27.36 -18.09 -10.33
N GLY A 230 26.31 -18.02 -11.14
CA GLY A 230 26.09 -16.87 -12.02
C GLY A 230 25.66 -15.67 -11.20
N ALA A 231 26.23 -14.49 -11.46
CA ALA A 231 25.82 -13.27 -10.76
C ALA A 231 24.31 -13.04 -10.83
N PHE A 232 23.75 -13.16 -12.03
CA PHE A 232 22.32 -13.00 -12.24
C PHE A 232 21.51 -14.10 -11.54
N SER A 233 21.86 -15.37 -11.74
CA SER A 233 21.20 -16.51 -11.09
C SER A 233 21.21 -16.43 -9.56
N TYR A 234 22.33 -16.01 -8.97
CA TYR A 234 22.47 -15.84 -7.53
C TYR A 234 21.52 -14.77 -6.99
N PHE A 235 21.56 -13.55 -7.55
CA PHE A 235 20.71 -12.45 -7.08
C PHE A 235 19.23 -12.64 -7.42
N LEU A 236 18.91 -13.32 -8.53
CA LEU A 236 17.55 -13.73 -8.86
C LEU A 236 17.00 -14.65 -7.78
N LEU A 237 17.76 -15.69 -7.42
CA LEU A 237 17.34 -16.65 -6.40
C LEU A 237 17.28 -16.02 -5.01
N ASP A 238 18.22 -15.13 -4.66
CA ASP A 238 18.19 -14.36 -3.42
C ASP A 238 16.92 -13.51 -3.31
N THR A 239 16.54 -12.84 -4.40
CA THR A 239 15.31 -12.04 -4.48
C THR A 239 14.07 -12.92 -4.30
N LEU A 240 14.03 -14.08 -4.95
CA LEU A 240 12.94 -15.05 -4.82
C LEU A 240 12.83 -15.60 -3.39
N LYS A 241 13.95 -15.96 -2.75
CA LYS A 241 13.98 -16.49 -1.37
C LYS A 241 13.56 -15.46 -0.32
N LYS A 242 13.88 -14.17 -0.54
CA LYS A 242 13.53 -13.07 0.38
C LYS A 242 12.12 -12.51 0.16
N ALA A 243 11.42 -12.93 -0.89
CA ALA A 243 10.05 -12.49 -1.13
C ALA A 243 9.07 -13.21 -0.18
N ASN A 244 8.26 -12.43 0.54
CA ASN A 244 7.20 -12.94 1.42
C ASN A 244 5.89 -13.27 0.66
N GLY A 245 5.86 -13.11 -0.67
CA GLY A 245 4.69 -13.36 -1.52
C GLY A 245 5.09 -13.58 -2.98
N SER A 246 4.11 -13.79 -3.87
CA SER A 246 4.36 -13.87 -5.30
C SER A 246 4.79 -12.51 -5.85
N LEU A 247 5.98 -12.45 -6.44
CA LEU A 247 6.44 -11.25 -7.15
C LEU A 247 5.91 -11.29 -8.59
N SER A 248 5.51 -10.13 -9.12
CA SER A 248 5.35 -9.99 -10.57
C SER A 248 6.71 -10.16 -11.27
N TYR A 249 6.69 -10.55 -12.54
CA TYR A 249 7.92 -10.58 -13.35
C TYR A 249 8.65 -9.23 -13.33
N ARG A 250 7.90 -8.12 -13.40
CA ARG A 250 8.44 -6.77 -13.31
C ARG A 250 9.14 -6.49 -11.98
N ASP A 251 8.53 -6.85 -10.85
CA ASP A 251 9.10 -6.56 -9.53
C ASP A 251 10.28 -7.47 -9.22
N LEU A 252 10.19 -8.75 -9.61
CA LEU A 252 11.31 -9.69 -9.54
C LEU A 252 12.51 -9.15 -10.32
N PHE A 253 12.29 -8.73 -11.56
CA PHE A 253 13.34 -8.15 -12.40
C PHE A 253 13.91 -6.86 -11.82
N LYS A 254 13.07 -5.90 -11.41
CA LYS A 254 13.52 -4.61 -10.85
C LYS A 254 14.45 -4.81 -9.66
N ARG A 255 14.08 -5.69 -8.73
CA ARG A 255 14.87 -6.00 -7.53
C ARG A 255 16.17 -6.71 -7.89
N THR A 256 16.10 -7.75 -8.73
CA THR A 256 17.28 -8.50 -9.18
C THR A 256 18.27 -7.60 -9.91
N ASN A 257 17.80 -6.79 -10.86
CA ASN A 257 18.61 -5.86 -11.63
C ASN A 257 19.31 -4.82 -10.72
N ALA A 258 18.59 -4.28 -9.73
CA ALA A 258 19.19 -3.35 -8.76
C ALA A 258 20.33 -4.01 -7.96
N LEU A 259 20.17 -5.26 -7.52
CA LEU A 259 21.19 -6.00 -6.79
C LEU A 259 22.40 -6.33 -7.66
N VAL A 260 22.18 -6.83 -8.88
CA VAL A 260 23.26 -7.15 -9.83
C VAL A 260 24.07 -5.89 -10.13
N ARG A 261 23.42 -4.78 -10.51
CA ARG A 261 24.12 -3.52 -10.84
C ARG A 261 24.84 -2.89 -9.65
N ALA A 262 24.39 -3.17 -8.42
CA ALA A 262 25.06 -2.69 -7.21
C ALA A 262 26.30 -3.50 -6.84
N LYS A 263 26.41 -4.75 -7.30
CA LYS A 263 27.45 -5.70 -6.88
C LYS A 263 28.39 -6.14 -8.00
N VAL A 264 27.95 -6.04 -9.26
CA VAL A 264 28.67 -6.54 -10.42
C VAL A 264 28.80 -5.42 -11.45
N THR A 265 30.05 -5.05 -11.74
CA THR A 265 30.37 -4.01 -12.72
C THR A 265 30.06 -4.51 -14.13
N ALA A 266 29.47 -3.65 -14.97
CA ALA A 266 29.20 -3.92 -16.38
C ALA A 266 28.35 -5.18 -16.64
N GLN A 267 27.33 -5.40 -15.80
CA GLN A 267 26.31 -6.42 -16.00
C GLN A 267 24.94 -5.85 -15.60
N SER A 268 24.04 -5.74 -16.57
CA SER A 268 22.68 -5.21 -16.41
C SER A 268 21.67 -6.21 -16.99
N PRO A 269 20.98 -7.00 -16.14
CA PRO A 269 19.94 -7.93 -16.60
C PRO A 269 18.90 -7.24 -17.48
N GLN A 270 18.33 -7.98 -18.43
CA GLN A 270 17.23 -7.56 -19.31
C GLN A 270 15.97 -8.39 -19.08
N ILE A 271 14.81 -7.81 -19.39
CA ILE A 271 13.52 -8.50 -19.41
C ILE A 271 12.75 -8.12 -20.66
N GLU A 272 12.19 -9.12 -21.32
CA GLU A 272 11.39 -8.98 -22.53
C GLU A 272 10.10 -9.79 -22.40
N ALA A 273 9.03 -9.29 -22.99
CA ALA A 273 7.77 -10.02 -23.07
C ALA A 273 7.11 -9.72 -24.43
N THR A 274 6.56 -10.76 -25.06
CA THR A 274 5.80 -10.61 -26.31
C THR A 274 4.55 -9.73 -26.09
N VAL A 275 3.96 -9.81 -24.90
CA VAL A 275 2.84 -8.98 -24.45
C VAL A 275 3.23 -8.23 -23.18
N MET A 276 3.32 -6.91 -23.24
CA MET A 276 3.81 -6.08 -22.12
C MET A 276 3.01 -6.22 -20.82
N GLY A 277 1.71 -6.53 -20.92
CA GLY A 277 0.85 -6.77 -19.76
C GLY A 277 1.25 -8.01 -18.96
N ASP A 278 1.92 -8.98 -19.59
CA ASP A 278 2.34 -10.22 -18.92
C ASP A 278 3.41 -9.99 -17.86
N LEU A 279 4.11 -8.85 -17.93
CA LEU A 279 5.10 -8.46 -16.92
C LEU A 279 4.47 -8.21 -15.54
N GLU A 280 3.17 -7.92 -15.47
CA GLU A 280 2.44 -7.77 -14.20
C GLU A 280 1.98 -9.12 -13.62
N GLN A 281 2.04 -10.20 -14.40
CA GLN A 281 1.71 -11.53 -13.90
C GLN A 281 2.73 -11.99 -12.85
N ALA A 282 2.25 -12.81 -11.91
CA ALA A 282 3.11 -13.42 -10.91
C ALA A 282 4.10 -14.41 -11.56
N PHE A 283 5.32 -14.47 -11.03
CA PHE A 283 6.35 -15.42 -11.46
C PHE A 283 5.80 -16.86 -11.49
N LEU A 284 5.95 -17.53 -12.63
CA LEU A 284 5.41 -18.87 -12.92
C LEU A 284 3.89 -18.99 -12.66
N GLY A 285 3.12 -17.98 -13.03
CA GLY A 285 1.66 -17.98 -12.82
C GLY A 285 1.25 -17.98 -11.34
N GLY A 286 2.15 -17.55 -10.43
CA GLY A 286 1.93 -17.57 -8.99
C GLY A 286 2.06 -18.97 -8.36
N ALA A 287 2.72 -19.90 -9.05
CA ALA A 287 2.91 -21.26 -8.53
C ALA A 287 3.82 -21.35 -7.29
N ILE A 288 4.64 -20.32 -7.05
CA ILE A 288 5.44 -20.21 -5.84
C ILE A 288 4.53 -19.86 -4.66
N ALA A 289 4.44 -20.74 -3.67
CA ALA A 289 3.67 -20.57 -2.45
C ALA A 289 4.11 -19.30 -1.71
N SER A 290 3.14 -18.46 -1.32
CA SER A 290 3.40 -17.32 -0.43
C SER A 290 4.01 -17.85 0.87
N ARG A 291 5.07 -17.19 1.36
CA ARG A 291 5.63 -17.57 2.66
C ARG A 291 4.60 -17.19 3.72
N ILE A 292 4.26 -18.12 4.60
CA ILE A 292 3.51 -17.78 5.81
C ILE A 292 4.44 -16.91 6.64
N SER A 293 4.09 -15.63 6.79
CA SER A 293 4.86 -14.68 7.60
C SER A 293 4.72 -15.04 9.08
N TYR A 294 5.72 -15.71 9.61
CA TYR A 294 5.94 -15.86 11.05
C TYR A 294 7.21 -15.11 11.43
N PHE A 295 7.29 -14.69 12.68
CA PHE A 295 8.54 -14.23 13.27
C PHE A 295 9.35 -15.42 13.79
N THR A 296 10.66 -15.30 13.77
CA THR A 296 11.58 -16.22 14.44
C THR A 296 11.97 -15.64 15.79
N VAL A 297 11.81 -16.42 16.85
CA VAL A 297 12.38 -16.10 18.17
C VAL A 297 13.68 -16.87 18.33
N SER A 298 14.76 -16.16 18.67
CA SER A 298 16.09 -16.74 18.87
C SER A 298 16.87 -15.98 19.93
N TYR A 299 17.95 -16.58 20.43
CA TYR A 299 18.84 -15.94 21.38
C TYR A 299 19.92 -15.11 20.69
N HIS A 300 20.00 -13.82 21.03
CA HIS A 300 21.02 -12.88 20.56
C HIS A 300 21.99 -12.52 21.68
N LYS A 301 23.30 -12.61 21.41
CA LYS A 301 24.37 -12.40 22.42
C LYS A 301 24.23 -11.07 23.18
N ASP A 302 23.97 -9.97 22.48
CA ASP A 302 23.91 -8.64 23.08
C ASP A 302 22.53 -8.24 23.62
N HIS A 303 21.49 -9.00 23.27
CA HIS A 303 20.10 -8.55 23.44
C HIS A 303 19.22 -9.55 24.18
N GLY A 304 19.71 -10.77 24.43
CA GLY A 304 18.93 -11.87 24.99
C GLY A 304 18.01 -12.46 23.94
N TRP A 305 16.86 -12.98 24.37
CA TRP A 305 15.82 -13.45 23.46
C TRP A 305 15.24 -12.31 22.64
N VAL A 306 15.21 -12.49 21.33
CA VAL A 306 14.69 -11.50 20.38
C VAL A 306 13.77 -12.15 19.37
N ILE A 307 12.84 -11.36 18.84
CA ILE A 307 12.14 -11.65 17.61
C ILE A 307 12.81 -10.90 16.46
N ASP A 308 12.85 -11.51 15.28
CA ASP A 308 13.30 -10.90 14.01
C ASP A 308 12.26 -9.91 13.42
N GLY A 309 11.53 -9.22 14.31
CA GLY A 309 10.53 -8.21 14.00
C GLY A 309 10.71 -6.97 14.87
N GLY A 310 10.52 -5.78 14.31
CA GLY A 310 10.78 -4.49 14.96
C GLY A 310 9.79 -3.43 14.54
N SER A 311 10.06 -2.16 14.85
CA SER A 311 9.13 -1.07 14.50
C SER A 311 8.93 -0.92 12.99
N ILE A 312 9.95 -1.23 12.17
CA ILE A 312 9.81 -1.22 10.70
C ILE A 312 8.90 -2.33 10.18
N HIS A 313 8.76 -3.39 10.98
CA HIS A 313 7.87 -4.51 10.70
C HIS A 313 6.47 -4.28 11.29
N GLY A 314 6.19 -3.11 11.90
CA GLY A 314 4.88 -2.79 12.46
C GLY A 314 4.64 -3.29 13.89
N ILE A 315 5.69 -3.71 14.61
CA ILE A 315 5.53 -4.11 16.02
C ILE A 315 5.45 -2.84 16.89
N PRO A 316 4.34 -2.63 17.62
CA PRO A 316 4.16 -1.44 18.44
C PRO A 316 5.02 -1.49 19.71
N GLN A 317 5.43 -0.31 20.21
CA GLN A 317 6.16 -0.20 21.47
C GLN A 317 5.26 -0.67 22.64
N PRO A 318 5.80 -1.42 23.61
CA PRO A 318 5.09 -1.73 24.85
C PRO A 318 4.74 -0.42 25.59
N ALA A 319 3.52 -0.34 26.11
CA ALA A 319 3.05 0.86 26.79
C ALA A 319 2.13 0.48 27.95
N THR A 320 2.40 1.06 29.13
CA THR A 320 1.51 0.99 30.32
C THR A 320 1.05 -0.43 30.70
N GLY A 321 1.96 -1.40 30.66
CA GLY A 321 1.65 -2.80 31.00
C GLY A 321 0.98 -3.60 29.88
N GLU A 322 0.71 -2.98 28.73
CA GLU A 322 0.26 -3.67 27.52
C GLU A 322 1.40 -3.84 26.53
N THR A 323 1.42 -5.00 25.89
CA THR A 323 2.44 -5.34 24.92
C THR A 323 1.93 -6.31 23.87
N THR A 324 2.72 -6.48 22.81
CA THR A 324 2.55 -7.55 21.85
C THR A 324 2.86 -8.89 22.50
N ILE A 325 1.93 -9.84 22.38
CA ILE A 325 2.10 -11.23 22.83
C ILE A 325 2.15 -12.13 21.60
N LEU A 326 3.06 -13.10 21.65
CA LEU A 326 3.31 -14.06 20.60
C LEU A 326 3.07 -15.47 21.13
N ALA A 327 2.43 -16.32 20.33
CA ALA A 327 2.45 -17.77 20.56
C ALA A 327 3.72 -18.36 19.92
N LEU A 328 4.41 -19.24 20.65
CA LEU A 328 5.66 -19.88 20.24
C LEU A 328 5.41 -21.33 19.83
N PHE A 329 5.95 -21.71 18.67
CA PHE A 329 5.89 -23.06 18.14
C PHE A 329 7.31 -23.60 17.95
N PRO A 330 7.51 -24.93 18.08
CA PRO A 330 8.74 -25.58 17.61
C PRO A 330 9.11 -25.13 16.19
N PHE A 331 10.40 -24.96 15.91
CA PHE A 331 10.84 -24.43 14.62
C PHE A 331 10.49 -25.35 13.45
N ASP A 332 10.40 -26.65 13.69
CA ASP A 332 10.01 -27.69 12.74
C ASP A 332 8.49 -27.79 12.51
N THR A 333 7.67 -27.10 13.30
CA THR A 333 6.20 -27.08 13.11
C THR A 333 5.84 -26.62 11.69
N PRO A 334 5.07 -27.41 10.91
CA PRO A 334 4.59 -27.00 9.59
C PRO A 334 3.85 -25.67 9.66
N SER A 335 4.04 -24.81 8.65
CA SER A 335 3.53 -23.44 8.71
C SER A 335 2.00 -23.38 8.72
N GLU A 336 1.35 -24.40 8.17
CA GLU A 336 -0.09 -24.59 8.13
C GLU A 336 -0.69 -24.83 9.53
N GLN A 337 0.11 -25.36 10.47
CA GLN A 337 -0.32 -25.62 11.85
C GLN A 337 -0.15 -24.41 12.76
N LEU A 338 0.50 -23.33 12.30
CA LEU A 338 0.68 -22.11 13.10
C LEU A 338 -0.63 -21.37 13.39
N CYS A 339 -1.73 -21.75 12.74
CA CYS A 339 -3.05 -21.21 13.07
C CYS A 339 -3.73 -21.88 14.27
N GLN A 340 -3.24 -23.04 14.71
CA GLN A 340 -3.80 -23.78 15.86
C GLN A 340 -3.01 -23.44 17.12
N LEU A 341 -3.56 -22.57 17.98
CA LEU A 341 -2.86 -22.11 19.17
C LEU A 341 -2.62 -23.23 20.20
N SER A 342 -3.41 -24.30 20.16
CA SER A 342 -3.19 -25.51 20.97
C SER A 342 -1.87 -26.23 20.66
N ALA A 343 -1.27 -26.00 19.48
CA ALA A 343 0.04 -26.53 19.12
C ALA A 343 1.21 -25.65 19.60
N ALA A 344 0.93 -24.48 20.19
CA ALA A 344 1.95 -23.62 20.76
C ALA A 344 2.53 -24.24 22.04
N ILE A 345 3.85 -24.14 22.21
CA ILE A 345 4.58 -24.68 23.37
C ILE A 345 4.93 -23.62 24.41
N GLY A 346 4.61 -22.36 24.14
CA GLY A 346 4.82 -21.26 25.07
C GLY A 346 4.43 -19.92 24.47
N GLU A 347 4.75 -18.85 25.19
CA GLU A 347 4.44 -17.48 24.80
C GLU A 347 5.68 -16.58 24.91
N ALA A 348 5.70 -15.51 24.13
CA ALA A 348 6.68 -14.45 24.28
C ALA A 348 6.00 -13.08 24.35
N GLN A 349 6.40 -12.28 25.34
CA GLN A 349 5.96 -10.90 25.50
C GLN A 349 7.05 -9.96 24.99
N VAL A 350 6.70 -9.02 24.12
CA VAL A 350 7.64 -7.98 23.68
C VAL A 350 7.92 -7.03 24.84
N ILE A 351 9.19 -6.82 25.18
CA ILE A 351 9.58 -5.92 26.29
C ILE A 351 10.27 -4.65 25.80
N LYS A 352 10.81 -4.66 24.58
CA LYS A 352 11.41 -3.50 23.94
C LYS A 352 11.46 -3.68 22.43
N VAL A 353 10.98 -2.70 21.67
CA VAL A 353 11.03 -2.72 20.20
C VAL A 353 12.21 -1.89 19.69
N LEU A 354 13.05 -2.48 18.85
CA LEU A 354 14.09 -1.79 18.07
C LEU A 354 13.64 -1.71 16.60
N PRO A 355 14.38 -1.03 15.70
CA PRO A 355 13.96 -0.88 14.31
C PRO A 355 13.75 -2.22 13.59
N GLN A 356 14.73 -3.12 13.64
CA GLN A 356 14.72 -4.39 12.87
C GLN A 356 14.34 -5.62 13.71
N LEU A 357 14.51 -5.57 15.04
CA LEU A 357 14.27 -6.67 15.96
C LEU A 357 13.63 -6.16 17.25
N SER A 358 13.06 -7.03 18.07
CA SER A 358 12.49 -6.66 19.37
C SER A 358 12.91 -7.64 20.43
N LYS A 359 13.24 -7.14 21.62
CA LYS A 359 13.53 -7.98 22.78
C LYS A 359 12.25 -8.58 23.32
N VAL A 360 12.29 -9.85 23.66
CA VAL A 360 11.16 -10.58 24.22
C VAL A 360 11.50 -11.26 25.53
N GLN A 361 10.47 -11.47 26.34
CA GLN A 361 10.50 -12.32 27.51
C GLN A 361 9.65 -13.56 27.22
N ILE A 362 10.27 -14.74 27.24
CA ILE A 362 9.61 -16.02 27.01
C ILE A 362 9.00 -16.53 28.32
N SER A 363 7.78 -17.05 28.25
CA SER A 363 7.07 -17.73 29.32
C SER A 363 6.54 -19.09 28.85
N SER A 364 6.30 -20.00 29.81
CA SER A 364 5.62 -21.29 29.60
C SER A 364 6.39 -22.36 28.79
N VAL A 365 7.59 -22.07 28.28
CA VAL A 365 8.48 -23.08 27.68
C VAL A 365 9.31 -23.76 28.77
N ARG A 366 9.27 -25.10 28.83
CA ARG A 366 10.12 -25.91 29.74
C ARG A 366 11.51 -26.08 29.15
N ASP A 367 12.54 -26.10 30.01
CA ASP A 367 13.93 -26.39 29.66
C ASP A 367 14.48 -25.52 28.52
N LEU A 368 14.29 -24.20 28.62
CA LEU A 368 14.70 -23.23 27.62
C LEU A 368 16.23 -23.23 27.42
N ASP A 369 16.69 -23.59 26.22
CA ASP A 369 18.10 -23.59 25.80
C ASP A 369 18.39 -22.40 24.86
N LEU A 370 19.60 -21.83 24.93
CA LEU A 370 20.04 -20.71 24.09
C LEU A 370 20.19 -21.08 22.61
N GLU A 371 20.33 -22.36 22.27
CA GLU A 371 20.38 -22.83 20.88
C GLU A 371 18.98 -23.03 20.25
N MET A 372 17.92 -22.96 21.05
CA MET A 372 16.56 -23.11 20.54
C MET A 372 16.14 -21.92 19.68
N THR A 373 15.40 -22.22 18.62
CA THR A 373 14.67 -21.26 17.81
C THR A 373 13.20 -21.63 17.77
N PHE A 374 12.33 -20.63 17.63
CA PHE A 374 10.89 -20.83 17.59
C PHE A 374 10.29 -20.10 16.40
N LYS A 375 9.19 -20.64 15.87
CA LYS A 375 8.27 -19.86 15.03
C LYS A 375 7.30 -19.11 15.95
N ALA A 376 6.93 -17.90 15.58
CA ALA A 376 6.09 -17.04 16.38
C ALA A 376 5.04 -16.29 15.55
N VAL A 377 3.82 -16.21 16.08
CA VAL A 377 2.70 -15.46 15.50
C VAL A 377 2.13 -14.50 16.54
N ILE A 378 1.70 -13.32 16.11
CA ILE A 378 1.12 -12.30 17.01
C ILE A 378 -0.28 -12.75 17.42
N THR A 379 -0.49 -13.00 18.71
CA THR A 379 -1.81 -13.34 19.27
C THR A 379 -2.45 -12.16 20.00
N ASN A 380 -1.69 -11.12 20.34
CA ASN A 380 -2.21 -9.93 21.00
C ASN A 380 -1.47 -8.67 20.51
N LEU A 381 -2.22 -7.60 20.25
CA LEU A 381 -1.69 -6.26 20.03
C LEU A 381 -2.01 -5.36 21.23
N PRO A 382 -1.08 -4.48 21.66
CA PRO A 382 -1.34 -3.53 22.74
C PRO A 382 -2.35 -2.45 22.28
N LEU A 383 -3.22 -2.04 23.20
CA LEU A 383 -4.24 -0.99 23.02
C LEU A 383 -4.09 0.08 24.13
N PRO A 384 -2.94 0.75 24.27
CA PRO A 384 -2.65 1.59 25.43
C PRO A 384 -3.70 2.70 25.64
N PRO A 385 -4.01 3.07 26.90
CA PRO A 385 -4.91 4.18 27.19
C PRO A 385 -4.41 5.48 26.53
N LYS A 386 -5.35 6.20 25.92
CA LYS A 386 -5.08 7.44 25.20
C LYS A 386 -4.65 8.55 26.15
N GLY A 387 -3.60 9.28 25.77
CA GLY A 387 -3.06 10.37 26.57
C GLY A 387 -3.98 11.59 26.58
N VAL A 388 -4.32 12.12 27.76
CA VAL A 388 -5.12 13.33 27.94
C VAL A 388 -4.37 14.38 28.74
N LEU A 389 -4.23 15.59 28.20
CA LEU A 389 -3.75 16.75 28.94
C LEU A 389 -4.94 17.45 29.63
N ILE A 390 -4.94 17.55 30.96
CA ILE A 390 -6.00 18.25 31.72
C ILE A 390 -5.45 19.60 32.20
N ILE A 391 -6.06 20.70 31.74
CA ILE A 391 -5.61 22.07 32.06
C ILE A 391 -6.79 23.02 32.27
N GLY A 392 -6.52 24.18 32.89
CA GLY A 392 -7.49 25.27 33.02
C GLY A 392 -7.74 25.67 34.48
N GLU A 393 -8.98 26.08 34.77
CA GLU A 393 -9.43 26.50 36.09
C GLU A 393 -9.34 25.36 37.10
N GLU A 394 -8.65 25.60 38.23
CA GLU A 394 -8.29 24.60 39.25
C GLU A 394 -9.50 23.79 39.74
N ALA A 395 -10.62 24.47 40.01
CA ALA A 395 -11.86 23.82 40.46
C ALA A 395 -12.39 22.77 39.47
N GLY A 396 -12.24 22.99 38.16
CA GLY A 396 -12.63 22.02 37.13
C GLY A 396 -11.58 20.92 36.96
N VAL A 397 -10.31 21.29 36.96
CA VAL A 397 -9.20 20.33 36.81
C VAL A 397 -9.21 19.27 37.91
N ASP A 398 -9.40 19.66 39.17
CA ASP A 398 -9.41 18.73 40.31
C ASP A 398 -10.57 17.74 40.25
N LEU A 399 -11.75 18.20 39.86
CA LEU A 399 -12.92 17.34 39.66
C LEU A 399 -12.71 16.36 38.49
N ALA A 400 -12.11 16.81 37.39
CA ALA A 400 -11.79 15.95 36.25
C ALA A 400 -10.76 14.87 36.60
N ARG A 401 -9.72 15.22 37.35
CA ARG A 401 -8.71 14.25 37.85
C ARG A 401 -9.34 13.21 38.78
N ASN A 402 -10.23 13.63 39.68
CA ASN A 402 -10.95 12.70 40.55
C ASN A 402 -11.84 11.76 39.73
N ALA A 403 -12.60 12.30 38.77
CA ALA A 403 -13.42 11.49 37.87
C ALA A 403 -12.59 10.45 37.09
N LEU A 404 -11.38 10.83 36.64
CA LEU A 404 -10.46 9.92 35.94
C LEU A 404 -10.05 8.72 36.80
N LEU A 405 -9.95 8.89 38.12
CA LEU A 405 -9.59 7.84 39.08
C LEU A 405 -10.76 6.92 39.46
N THR A 406 -12.00 7.29 39.13
CA THR A 406 -13.20 6.59 39.60
C THR A 406 -14.16 6.12 38.50
N VAL A 407 -13.97 6.54 37.25
CA VAL A 407 -14.89 6.24 36.13
C VAL A 407 -14.90 4.76 35.73
N GLY A 408 -13.82 4.04 35.99
CA GLY A 408 -13.64 2.64 35.62
C GLY A 408 -14.50 1.67 36.45
N PRO A 409 -14.58 0.39 36.04
CA PRO A 409 -15.28 -0.64 36.79
C PRO A 409 -14.81 -0.72 38.24
N GLN A 410 -15.73 -0.98 39.18
CA GLN A 410 -15.42 -1.05 40.62
C GLN A 410 -14.81 0.24 41.19
N ASN A 411 -15.13 1.40 40.60
CA ASN A 411 -14.67 2.72 41.04
C ASN A 411 -13.14 2.87 40.96
N GLN A 412 -12.57 2.33 39.88
CA GLN A 412 -11.14 2.39 39.56
C GLN A 412 -10.84 3.44 38.47
N HIS A 413 -9.56 3.62 38.17
CA HIS A 413 -9.12 4.52 37.12
C HIS A 413 -9.68 4.12 35.75
N SER A 414 -9.80 5.11 34.86
CA SER A 414 -10.20 4.85 33.47
C SER A 414 -9.29 3.82 32.82
N LEU A 415 -9.90 2.87 32.11
CA LEU A 415 -9.16 1.88 31.33
C LEU A 415 -8.78 2.41 29.94
N TYR A 416 -9.38 3.53 29.49
CA TYR A 416 -9.29 4.02 28.11
C TYR A 416 -8.48 5.28 27.97
N VAL A 417 -8.42 6.11 29.01
CA VAL A 417 -7.71 7.39 28.99
C VAL A 417 -6.84 7.55 30.24
N ARG A 418 -5.75 8.29 30.11
CA ARG A 418 -4.84 8.60 31.23
C ARG A 418 -4.32 10.03 31.13
N GLU A 419 -4.06 10.66 32.28
CA GLU A 419 -3.46 11.99 32.29
C GLU A 419 -1.97 11.92 31.91
N VAL A 420 -1.54 12.79 30.99
CA VAL A 420 -0.15 12.91 30.54
C VAL A 420 0.22 14.39 30.29
N ALA A 421 1.53 14.66 30.23
CA ALA A 421 2.04 15.97 29.82
C ALA A 421 2.21 16.06 28.30
N THR A 422 2.49 17.27 27.78
CA THR A 422 2.95 17.43 26.39
C THR A 422 4.39 16.93 26.26
N PRO A 423 4.79 16.29 25.14
CA PRO A 423 4.04 16.10 23.89
C PRO A 423 3.24 14.79 23.80
N GLU A 424 3.08 14.02 24.88
CA GLU A 424 2.45 12.69 24.87
C GLU A 424 0.92 12.72 24.79
N ALA A 425 0.30 13.89 24.99
CA ALA A 425 -1.14 14.04 24.96
C ALA A 425 -1.70 13.87 23.54
N GLU A 426 -2.74 13.05 23.40
CA GLU A 426 -3.52 12.85 22.17
C GLU A 426 -4.83 13.66 22.20
N PHE A 427 -5.34 13.93 23.39
CA PHE A 427 -6.49 14.80 23.64
C PHE A 427 -6.17 15.83 24.72
N LYS A 428 -6.95 16.90 24.76
CA LYS A 428 -6.87 17.93 25.80
C LYS A 428 -8.24 18.20 26.38
N LEU A 429 -8.34 18.18 27.70
CA LEU A 429 -9.52 18.58 28.47
C LEU A 429 -9.23 19.95 29.10
N ILE A 430 -9.90 20.99 28.60
CA ILE A 430 -9.75 22.37 29.08
C ILE A 430 -10.93 22.72 29.98
N ALA A 431 -10.67 23.05 31.25
CA ALA A 431 -11.61 23.72 32.13
C ALA A 431 -11.51 25.24 31.94
N ARG A 432 -12.44 25.86 31.21
CA ARG A 432 -12.43 27.31 30.97
C ARG A 432 -13.84 27.91 31.02
N ASN A 433 -13.99 29.06 31.67
CA ASN A 433 -15.24 29.81 31.78
C ASN A 433 -16.39 28.99 32.38
N GLY A 434 -16.12 28.13 33.36
CA GLY A 434 -17.13 27.25 33.94
C GLY A 434 -17.60 26.13 33.00
N GLU A 435 -16.89 25.85 31.90
CA GLU A 435 -17.19 24.76 30.97
C GLU A 435 -15.99 23.80 30.83
N TYR A 436 -16.26 22.53 30.49
CA TYR A 436 -15.26 21.57 30.01
C TYR A 436 -15.28 21.50 28.48
N LEU A 437 -14.11 21.63 27.86
CA LEU A 437 -13.88 21.53 26.42
C LEU A 437 -12.94 20.35 26.15
N ILE A 438 -13.35 19.43 25.27
CA ILE A 438 -12.48 18.36 24.78
C ILE A 438 -11.96 18.76 23.40
N THR A 439 -10.65 18.87 23.24
CA THR A 439 -10.01 19.33 22.01
C THR A 439 -8.84 18.42 21.63
N ARG A 440 -8.24 18.63 20.45
CA ARG A 440 -6.93 18.06 20.12
C ARG A 440 -5.81 18.88 20.79
N PRO A 441 -4.59 18.34 20.93
CA PRO A 441 -3.44 19.10 21.45
C PRO A 441 -3.02 20.25 20.52
N ALA A 442 -3.17 20.06 19.20
CA ALA A 442 -2.74 21.00 18.17
C ALA A 442 -3.50 22.33 18.17
N ASP A 443 -4.73 22.35 18.70
CA ASP A 443 -5.59 23.54 18.73
C ASP A 443 -6.55 23.52 19.94
N ASP A 444 -7.34 24.58 20.10
CA ASP A 444 -8.40 24.68 21.12
C ASP A 444 -9.79 24.33 20.55
N ARG A 445 -9.84 23.65 19.39
CA ARG A 445 -11.11 23.39 18.72
C ARG A 445 -11.87 22.26 19.42
N PRO A 446 -13.11 22.51 19.89
CA PRO A 446 -13.90 21.47 20.54
C PRO A 446 -14.24 20.34 19.57
N LEU A 447 -13.90 19.12 19.95
CA LEU A 447 -14.29 17.88 19.27
C LEU A 447 -15.77 17.56 19.49
N VAL A 448 -16.32 17.99 20.63
CA VAL A 448 -17.69 17.72 21.04
C VAL A 448 -18.28 18.97 21.71
N ALA A 449 -19.60 18.99 21.91
CA ALA A 449 -20.28 20.11 22.57
C ALA A 449 -19.71 20.36 23.99
N PRO A 450 -19.46 21.61 24.41
CA PRO A 450 -18.97 21.93 25.76
C PRO A 450 -19.91 21.41 26.86
N ILE A 451 -19.34 20.98 27.99
CA ILE A 451 -20.11 20.57 29.18
C ILE A 451 -20.14 21.72 30.16
N ARG A 452 -21.34 22.16 30.56
CA ARG A 452 -21.51 23.35 31.42
C ARG A 452 -21.50 23.00 32.91
N GLY A 453 -20.74 23.77 33.67
CA GLY A 453 -20.64 23.73 35.12
C GLY A 453 -19.56 22.77 35.62
N TYR A 454 -18.95 23.10 36.76
CA TYR A 454 -18.01 22.23 37.47
C TYR A 454 -18.69 21.56 38.66
N ASN A 455 -18.95 20.26 38.51
CA ASN A 455 -19.38 19.38 39.59
C ASN A 455 -18.97 17.94 39.25
N SER A 456 -19.15 17.00 40.20
CA SER A 456 -18.74 15.60 40.01
C SER A 456 -19.44 14.94 38.82
N MET A 457 -20.70 15.28 38.54
CA MET A 457 -21.45 14.70 37.41
C MET A 457 -20.92 15.19 36.07
N THR A 458 -20.64 16.49 35.93
CA THR A 458 -20.13 17.07 34.68
C THR A 458 -18.68 16.67 34.41
N ALA A 459 -17.86 16.53 35.45
CA ALA A 459 -16.52 15.98 35.34
C ALA A 459 -16.54 14.50 34.92
N TRP A 460 -17.43 13.71 35.53
CA TRP A 460 -17.62 12.30 35.15
C TRP A 460 -18.09 12.17 33.70
N GLN A 461 -19.05 12.99 33.27
CA GLN A 461 -19.47 13.07 31.87
C GLN A 461 -18.32 13.45 30.92
N ALA A 462 -17.44 14.38 31.31
CA ALA A 462 -16.28 14.76 30.51
C ALA A 462 -15.32 13.59 30.28
N ILE A 463 -15.02 12.83 31.33
CA ILE A 463 -14.17 11.64 31.23
C ILE A 463 -14.87 10.53 30.43
N GLN A 464 -16.17 10.31 30.62
CA GLN A 464 -16.91 9.33 29.81
C GLN A 464 -16.90 9.63 28.32
N ARG A 465 -17.04 10.90 27.94
CA ARG A 465 -16.92 11.31 26.53
C ARG A 465 -15.51 11.05 26.00
N LEU A 466 -14.47 11.30 26.81
CA LEU A 466 -13.11 10.96 26.44
C LEU A 466 -12.92 9.44 26.26
N GLU A 467 -13.48 8.60 27.14
CA GLU A 467 -13.43 7.14 26.96
C GLU A 467 -14.16 6.68 25.69
N HIS A 468 -15.30 7.30 25.37
CA HIS A 468 -16.06 7.03 24.16
C HIS A 468 -15.26 7.38 22.90
N ILE A 469 -14.67 8.57 22.88
CA ILE A 469 -13.78 9.02 21.80
C ILE A 469 -12.59 8.06 21.69
N ALA A 470 -11.97 7.67 22.80
CA ALA A 470 -10.83 6.75 22.81
C ALA A 470 -11.17 5.37 22.20
N ARG A 471 -12.34 4.80 22.51
CA ARG A 471 -12.81 3.54 21.88
C ARG A 471 -12.98 3.70 20.38
N TRP A 472 -13.67 4.77 19.94
CA TRP A 472 -13.81 5.07 18.51
C TRP A 472 -12.46 5.23 17.82
N THR A 473 -11.53 5.96 18.43
CA THR A 473 -10.18 6.17 17.90
C THR A 473 -9.41 4.86 17.77
N ASN A 474 -9.51 3.95 18.76
CA ASN A 474 -8.87 2.64 18.68
C ASN A 474 -9.41 1.80 17.51
N ILE A 475 -10.70 1.90 17.19
CA ILE A 475 -11.30 1.19 16.04
C ILE A 475 -10.84 1.83 14.73
N ALA A 476 -10.83 3.17 14.66
CA ALA A 476 -10.36 3.89 13.48
C ALA A 476 -8.88 3.59 13.17
N GLU A 477 -8.04 3.54 14.21
CA GLU A 477 -6.60 3.27 14.12
C GLU A 477 -6.24 1.78 14.05
N LEU A 478 -7.24 0.88 14.16
CA LEU A 478 -7.03 -0.55 14.02
C LEU A 478 -6.32 -0.83 12.69
N SER A 479 -5.17 -1.50 12.76
CA SER A 479 -4.32 -1.75 11.61
C SER A 479 -4.00 -3.23 11.49
N SER A 480 -3.75 -3.67 10.26
CA SER A 480 -3.41 -5.06 9.95
C SER A 480 -2.20 -5.53 10.79
N PRO A 481 -2.24 -6.74 11.38
CA PRO A 481 -1.09 -7.32 12.03
C PRO A 481 0.10 -7.46 11.08
N ALA A 482 1.31 -7.26 11.61
CA ALA A 482 2.57 -7.44 10.89
C ALA A 482 2.74 -8.83 10.24
N THR A 483 2.12 -9.85 10.85
CA THR A 483 2.19 -11.25 10.42
C THR A 483 1.06 -11.64 9.47
N SER A 484 0.18 -10.71 9.07
CA SER A 484 -0.95 -11.09 8.24
C SER A 484 -0.51 -11.67 6.90
N ARG A 485 -1.15 -12.76 6.47
CA ARG A 485 -0.90 -13.45 5.20
C ARG A 485 -1.93 -13.05 4.14
N ILE A 486 -2.97 -12.30 4.51
CA ILE A 486 -3.89 -11.71 3.55
C ILE A 486 -3.20 -10.48 2.94
N ARG A 487 -3.24 -10.36 1.60
CA ARG A 487 -2.71 -9.16 0.95
C ARG A 487 -3.59 -7.95 1.29
N PRO A 488 -3.03 -6.75 1.49
CA PRO A 488 -3.82 -5.55 1.77
C PRO A 488 -4.90 -5.23 0.71
N ASP A 489 -4.71 -5.67 -0.53
CA ASP A 489 -5.60 -5.50 -1.67
C ASP A 489 -6.46 -6.74 -1.99
N ALA A 490 -6.44 -7.77 -1.13
CA ALA A 490 -7.16 -9.04 -1.35
C ALA A 490 -8.67 -8.87 -1.48
N VAL A 491 -9.23 -7.83 -0.85
CA VAL A 491 -10.61 -7.40 -1.05
C VAL A 491 -10.61 -5.90 -1.28
N GLN A 492 -11.19 -5.47 -2.39
CA GLN A 492 -11.34 -4.06 -2.72
C GLN A 492 -12.71 -3.56 -2.27
N MET A 493 -12.72 -2.44 -1.56
CA MET A 493 -13.94 -1.66 -1.30
C MET A 493 -14.08 -0.63 -2.42
N ILE A 494 -15.24 -0.64 -3.08
CA ILE A 494 -15.55 0.21 -4.21
C ILE A 494 -16.78 1.04 -3.88
N ILE A 495 -16.67 2.35 -4.07
CA ILE A 495 -17.78 3.29 -3.97
C ILE A 495 -18.30 3.57 -5.38
N ASP A 496 -19.52 3.13 -5.66
CA ASP A 496 -20.22 3.47 -6.90
C ASP A 496 -21.05 4.73 -6.70
N ARG A 497 -20.80 5.73 -7.54
CA ARG A 497 -21.57 6.96 -7.61
C ARG A 497 -21.95 7.22 -9.06
N GLU A 498 -23.25 7.23 -9.34
CA GLU A 498 -23.78 7.55 -10.68
C GLU A 498 -23.15 6.70 -11.80
N GLU A 499 -22.96 5.39 -11.55
CA GLU A 499 -22.35 4.43 -12.49
C GLU A 499 -20.84 4.65 -12.72
N GLN A 500 -20.18 5.39 -11.83
CA GLN A 500 -18.73 5.52 -11.78
C GLN A 500 -18.19 4.88 -10.49
N GLU A 501 -17.18 4.03 -10.64
CA GLU A 501 -16.55 3.31 -9.53
C GLU A 501 -15.30 4.03 -9.04
N PHE A 502 -15.21 4.23 -7.74
CA PHE A 502 -14.09 4.86 -7.04
C PHE A 502 -13.53 3.90 -5.99
N SER A 503 -12.21 3.79 -5.91
CA SER A 503 -11.49 3.01 -4.88
C SER A 503 -10.44 3.84 -4.15
N ASP A 504 -10.52 5.16 -4.30
CA ASP A 504 -9.62 6.11 -3.64
C ASP A 504 -9.82 6.09 -2.12
N ALA A 505 -8.72 6.30 -1.38
CA ALA A 505 -8.74 6.35 0.09
C ALA A 505 -9.55 7.53 0.65
N GLU A 506 -9.73 8.60 -0.14
CA GLU A 506 -10.52 9.77 0.22
C GLU A 506 -11.45 10.17 -0.92
N ILE A 507 -12.74 10.28 -0.63
CA ILE A 507 -13.79 10.59 -1.60
C ILE A 507 -14.60 11.78 -1.09
N ARG A 508 -14.81 12.78 -1.96
CA ARG A 508 -15.58 13.98 -1.64
C ARG A 508 -16.94 13.97 -2.36
N LEU A 509 -18.01 14.01 -1.57
CA LEU A 509 -19.40 13.95 -2.05
C LEU A 509 -20.12 15.27 -1.79
N GLU A 510 -20.51 15.97 -2.86
CA GLU A 510 -21.13 17.29 -2.74
C GLU A 510 -22.66 17.26 -2.93
N TYR A 511 -23.39 18.02 -2.11
CA TYR A 511 -24.81 18.31 -2.32
C TYR A 511 -25.00 19.10 -3.62
N ARG A 512 -26.06 18.78 -4.37
CA ARG A 512 -26.45 19.52 -5.59
C ARG A 512 -27.72 20.32 -5.35
N GLN A 513 -27.84 21.50 -5.96
CA GLN A 513 -29.12 22.22 -6.01
C GLN A 513 -29.92 21.75 -7.23
N GLU A 514 -31.12 21.22 -6.99
CA GLU A 514 -32.10 20.90 -8.03
C GLU A 514 -33.42 21.60 -7.66
N ASN A 515 -33.95 22.44 -8.56
CA ASN A 515 -35.21 23.17 -8.36
C ASN A 515 -35.28 23.97 -7.05
N GLY A 516 -34.17 24.58 -6.63
CA GLY A 516 -34.09 25.37 -5.39
C GLY A 516 -34.03 24.56 -4.10
N ARG A 517 -33.93 23.21 -4.18
CA ARG A 517 -33.75 22.33 -3.02
C ARG A 517 -32.38 21.66 -3.06
N TRP A 518 -31.81 21.47 -1.88
CA TRP A 518 -30.57 20.71 -1.72
C TRP A 518 -30.86 19.22 -1.81
N LYS A 519 -30.24 18.55 -2.78
CA LYS A 519 -30.26 17.12 -2.95
C LYS A 519 -28.98 16.53 -2.36
N LYS A 520 -29.15 15.54 -1.49
CA LYS A 520 -28.05 14.81 -0.86
C LYS A 520 -27.29 14.01 -1.91
N PRO A 521 -25.96 13.94 -1.86
CA PRO A 521 -25.21 13.00 -2.68
C PRO A 521 -25.56 11.57 -2.28
N SER A 522 -25.59 10.68 -3.26
CA SER A 522 -25.91 9.27 -3.07
C SER A 522 -24.85 8.37 -3.69
N PHE A 523 -24.63 7.22 -3.09
CA PHE A 523 -23.62 6.25 -3.52
C PHE A 523 -24.03 4.83 -3.10
N LYS A 524 -23.30 3.83 -3.58
CA LYS A 524 -23.40 2.43 -3.15
C LYS A 524 -22.02 1.90 -2.78
N VAL A 525 -21.97 0.87 -1.95
CA VAL A 525 -20.73 0.23 -1.54
C VAL A 525 -20.72 -1.21 -2.07
N LYS A 526 -19.63 -1.58 -2.73
CA LYS A 526 -19.37 -2.92 -3.25
C LYS A 526 -18.06 -3.44 -2.68
N LEU A 527 -18.03 -4.73 -2.35
CA LEU A 527 -16.80 -5.45 -2.05
C LEU A 527 -16.50 -6.42 -3.19
N GLN A 528 -15.23 -6.55 -3.55
CA GLN A 528 -14.76 -7.50 -4.56
C GLN A 528 -13.57 -8.28 -4.01
N ASN A 529 -13.68 -9.61 -3.93
CA ASN A 529 -12.56 -10.47 -3.55
C ASN A 529 -11.65 -10.70 -4.77
N THR A 530 -10.45 -10.12 -4.73
CA THR A 530 -9.43 -10.23 -5.80
C THR A 530 -8.45 -11.38 -5.55
N SER A 531 -8.60 -12.08 -4.41
CA SER A 531 -7.76 -13.20 -4.03
C SER A 531 -8.25 -14.52 -4.63
N ASP A 532 -7.46 -15.56 -4.42
CA ASP A 532 -7.68 -16.93 -4.86
C ASP A 532 -8.29 -17.83 -3.77
N ARG A 533 -8.70 -17.26 -2.63
CA ARG A 533 -9.30 -17.97 -1.50
C ARG A 533 -10.59 -17.29 -1.02
N PRO A 534 -11.52 -18.03 -0.39
CA PRO A 534 -12.67 -17.43 0.27
C PRO A 534 -12.21 -16.57 1.46
N LEU A 535 -12.86 -15.41 1.63
CA LEU A 535 -12.55 -14.46 2.71
C LEU A 535 -13.84 -13.94 3.34
N TYR A 536 -13.83 -13.79 4.67
CA TYR A 536 -14.93 -13.17 5.41
C TYR A 536 -14.68 -11.67 5.56
N CYS A 537 -15.67 -10.85 5.26
CA CYS A 537 -15.54 -9.40 5.18
C CYS A 537 -16.61 -8.69 6.00
N ALA A 538 -16.24 -7.62 6.70
CA ALA A 538 -17.18 -6.69 7.33
C ALA A 538 -16.80 -5.24 7.02
N VAL A 539 -17.80 -4.38 6.85
CA VAL A 539 -17.60 -2.93 6.67
C VAL A 539 -18.24 -2.20 7.84
N LEU A 540 -17.43 -1.42 8.56
CA LEU A 540 -17.87 -0.54 9.63
C LEU A 540 -18.02 0.88 9.11
N ASP A 541 -19.12 1.54 9.44
CA ASP A 541 -19.33 2.98 9.27
C ASP A 541 -19.00 3.71 10.59
N LEU A 542 -17.87 4.42 10.57
CA LEU A 542 -17.37 5.22 11.69
C LEU A 542 -17.66 6.70 11.42
N THR A 543 -18.71 7.20 12.05
CA THR A 543 -19.18 8.58 11.79
C THR A 543 -18.37 9.64 12.56
N GLN A 544 -18.37 10.89 12.08
CA GLN A 544 -17.75 12.03 12.81
C GLN A 544 -18.35 12.29 14.21
N GLN A 545 -19.56 11.76 14.49
CA GLN A 545 -20.23 11.82 15.78
C GLN A 545 -19.83 10.69 16.75
N TYR A 546 -18.74 9.97 16.46
CA TYR A 546 -18.20 8.87 17.27
C TYR A 546 -19.14 7.65 17.39
N LYS A 547 -20.05 7.46 16.42
CA LYS A 547 -20.80 6.20 16.24
C LYS A 547 -19.97 5.20 15.44
N VAL A 548 -20.12 3.91 15.74
CA VAL A 548 -19.64 2.80 14.91
C VAL A 548 -20.81 1.88 14.61
N ASP A 549 -21.07 1.64 13.33
CA ASP A 549 -22.18 0.81 12.85
C ASP A 549 -21.65 -0.30 11.94
N SER A 550 -22.16 -1.53 12.08
CA SER A 550 -21.76 -2.68 11.25
C SER A 550 -22.86 -3.12 10.27
N GLY A 551 -23.94 -2.35 10.15
CA GLY A 551 -25.19 -2.75 9.49
C GLY A 551 -25.17 -2.74 7.97
N LEU A 552 -24.03 -2.49 7.32
CA LEU A 552 -23.92 -2.49 5.85
C LEU A 552 -24.09 -3.89 5.24
N PHE A 553 -23.80 -4.94 5.99
CA PHE A 553 -24.03 -6.34 5.61
C PHE A 553 -24.89 -7.04 6.65
N GLU A 554 -25.76 -7.95 6.20
CA GLU A 554 -26.61 -8.73 7.10
C GLU A 554 -25.75 -9.52 8.09
N ALA A 555 -26.20 -9.64 9.33
CA ALA A 555 -25.46 -10.26 10.44
C ALA A 555 -24.06 -9.65 10.75
N GLY A 556 -23.69 -8.52 10.14
CA GLY A 556 -22.43 -7.81 10.41
C GLY A 556 -21.27 -8.19 9.47
N GLY A 557 -21.47 -9.07 8.48
CA GLY A 557 -20.42 -9.46 7.54
C GLY A 557 -20.87 -10.42 6.45
N VAL A 558 -19.97 -10.79 5.54
CA VAL A 558 -20.25 -11.61 4.36
C VAL A 558 -19.05 -12.47 3.95
N TRP A 559 -19.28 -13.72 3.57
CA TRP A 559 -18.29 -14.57 2.90
C TRP A 559 -18.23 -14.24 1.40
N LEU A 560 -17.03 -14.02 0.87
CA LEU A 560 -16.77 -13.80 -0.55
C LEU A 560 -15.86 -14.91 -1.07
N GLU A 561 -16.36 -15.70 -2.01
CA GLU A 561 -15.56 -16.63 -2.80
C GLU A 561 -14.55 -15.88 -3.71
N PRO A 562 -13.51 -16.56 -4.23
CA PRO A 562 -12.58 -15.96 -5.18
C PRO A 562 -13.31 -15.29 -6.36
N LYS A 563 -12.97 -14.03 -6.64
CA LYS A 563 -13.59 -13.20 -7.70
C LYS A 563 -15.07 -12.86 -7.48
N GLN A 564 -15.64 -13.19 -6.32
CA GLN A 564 -17.01 -12.84 -6.00
C GLN A 564 -17.12 -11.36 -5.60
N GLU A 565 -18.26 -10.77 -5.92
CA GLU A 565 -18.65 -9.43 -5.49
C GLU A 565 -19.86 -9.50 -4.56
N ALA A 566 -19.93 -8.58 -3.61
CA ALA A 566 -21.13 -8.35 -2.81
C ALA A 566 -21.41 -6.87 -2.65
N TRP A 567 -22.69 -6.51 -2.77
CA TRP A 567 -23.18 -5.17 -2.54
C TRP A 567 -23.65 -5.03 -1.10
N ALA A 568 -23.23 -3.95 -0.43
CA ALA A 568 -23.78 -3.57 0.86
C ALA A 568 -25.30 -3.35 0.73
N LEU A 569 -26.06 -3.77 1.75
CA LEU A 569 -27.53 -3.66 1.80
C LEU A 569 -28.25 -4.19 0.54
N GLY A 570 -27.68 -5.19 -0.15
CA GLY A 570 -28.25 -5.72 -1.40
C GLY A 570 -28.25 -4.72 -2.57
N GLY A 571 -27.33 -3.74 -2.55
CA GLY A 571 -27.22 -2.72 -3.60
C GLY A 571 -28.18 -1.54 -3.44
N GLN A 572 -28.74 -1.36 -2.24
CA GLN A 572 -29.51 -0.17 -1.89
C GLN A 572 -28.63 1.08 -1.92
N THR A 573 -29.24 2.19 -2.32
CA THR A 573 -28.58 3.49 -2.38
C THR A 573 -28.42 4.08 -0.99
N LEU A 574 -27.18 4.41 -0.62
CA LEU A 574 -26.84 5.18 0.57
C LEU A 574 -26.87 6.67 0.26
N TYR A 575 -27.13 7.49 1.27
CA TYR A 575 -27.14 8.94 1.16
C TYR A 575 -26.17 9.54 2.16
N ALA A 576 -25.17 10.25 1.64
CA ALA A 576 -24.25 11.01 2.46
C ALA A 576 -24.97 12.28 2.94
N GLU A 577 -25.01 12.50 4.25
CA GLU A 577 -25.69 13.66 4.82
C GLU A 577 -24.91 14.31 5.96
N ILE A 578 -25.01 15.63 6.04
CA ILE A 578 -24.62 16.38 7.23
C ILE A 578 -25.83 16.42 8.16
N PRO A 579 -25.70 15.97 9.42
CA PRO A 579 -26.78 16.05 10.41
C PRO A 579 -27.39 17.45 10.50
N TYR A 580 -28.72 17.54 10.61
CA TYR A 580 -29.43 18.83 10.58
C TYR A 580 -29.00 19.75 11.73
N GLU A 581 -28.70 19.19 12.89
CA GLU A 581 -28.20 19.92 14.05
C GLU A 581 -26.85 20.57 13.76
N LEU A 582 -26.02 19.95 12.93
CA LEU A 582 -24.72 20.50 12.51
C LEU A 582 -24.91 21.52 11.38
N LEU A 583 -25.81 21.25 10.43
CA LEU A 583 -26.15 22.22 9.37
C LEU A 583 -26.68 23.54 9.93
N THR A 584 -27.52 23.49 10.96
CA THR A 584 -28.04 24.69 11.64
C THR A 584 -26.99 25.44 12.46
N GLN A 585 -25.87 24.78 12.77
CA GLN A 585 -24.70 25.37 13.42
C GLN A 585 -23.68 25.93 12.43
N GLY A 586 -23.92 25.82 11.11
CA GLY A 586 -23.03 26.35 10.06
C GLY A 586 -22.14 25.31 9.39
N VAL A 587 -22.11 24.07 9.91
CA VAL A 587 -21.26 22.99 9.40
C VAL A 587 -21.60 22.68 7.94
N SER A 588 -20.63 22.88 7.06
CA SER A 588 -20.73 22.64 5.62
C SER A 588 -20.00 21.39 5.16
N GLU A 589 -19.22 20.74 6.02
CA GLU A 589 -18.47 19.51 5.72
C GLU A 589 -18.60 18.50 6.87
N TYR A 590 -18.76 17.22 6.53
CA TYR A 590 -18.91 16.11 7.48
C TYR A 590 -18.18 14.88 6.97
N THR A 591 -17.40 14.20 7.82
CA THR A 591 -16.49 13.13 7.40
C THR A 591 -16.78 11.82 8.12
N ASP A 592 -17.01 10.77 7.34
CA ASP A 592 -17.22 9.40 7.82
C ASP A 592 -16.11 8.48 7.30
N ILE A 593 -15.75 7.45 8.08
CA ILE A 593 -14.74 6.46 7.71
C ILE A 593 -15.45 5.11 7.51
N TYR A 594 -15.32 4.54 6.32
CA TYR A 594 -15.75 3.18 6.03
C TYR A 594 -14.55 2.26 6.19
N LYS A 595 -14.52 1.47 7.27
CA LYS A 595 -13.42 0.54 7.60
C LYS A 595 -13.80 -0.87 7.14
N LEU A 596 -13.03 -1.44 6.21
CA LEU A 596 -13.12 -2.85 5.84
C LEU A 596 -12.22 -3.66 6.75
N ILE A 597 -12.76 -4.74 7.31
CA ILE A 597 -12.02 -5.79 8.00
C ILE A 597 -12.22 -7.08 7.20
N VAL A 598 -11.11 -7.72 6.81
CA VAL A 598 -11.09 -8.97 6.03
C VAL A 598 -10.38 -10.03 6.84
N SER A 599 -10.95 -11.23 6.94
CA SER A 599 -10.42 -12.32 7.74
C SER A 599 -10.49 -13.66 7.00
N THR A 600 -9.58 -14.56 7.34
CA THR A 600 -9.62 -15.97 6.94
C THR A 600 -10.68 -16.78 7.70
N SER A 601 -11.14 -16.26 8.83
CA SER A 601 -12.16 -16.86 9.70
C SER A 601 -13.34 -15.91 9.88
N GLU A 602 -14.52 -16.46 10.17
CA GLU A 602 -15.68 -15.66 10.52
C GLU A 602 -15.47 -14.92 11.86
N PHE A 603 -15.88 -13.65 11.92
CA PHE A 603 -15.79 -12.82 13.13
C PHE A 603 -17.06 -11.98 13.32
N ASP A 604 -17.32 -11.51 14.54
CA ASP A 604 -18.52 -10.72 14.85
C ASP A 604 -18.21 -9.23 14.90
N ALA A 605 -18.43 -8.52 13.78
CA ALA A 605 -18.21 -7.09 13.68
C ALA A 605 -19.08 -6.25 14.64
N ARG A 606 -20.20 -6.80 15.13
CA ARG A 606 -21.10 -6.11 16.07
C ARG A 606 -20.45 -5.90 17.44
N LEU A 607 -19.39 -6.66 17.74
CA LEU A 607 -18.56 -6.43 18.92
C LEU A 607 -17.89 -5.05 18.92
N LEU A 608 -17.82 -4.37 17.77
CA LEU A 608 -17.25 -3.04 17.64
C LEU A 608 -18.32 -1.92 17.62
N GLU A 609 -19.61 -2.27 17.60
CA GLU A 609 -20.69 -1.28 17.56
C GLU A 609 -20.69 -0.39 18.80
N GLN A 610 -20.88 0.90 18.56
CA GLN A 610 -21.15 1.88 19.61
C GLN A 610 -22.12 2.94 19.09
N ASP A 611 -23.03 3.36 19.96
CA ASP A 611 -23.99 4.41 19.65
C ASP A 611 -23.30 5.78 19.51
N LYS A 612 -24.05 6.76 18.98
CA LYS A 612 -23.60 8.16 18.96
C LYS A 612 -23.28 8.64 20.36
N LEU A 613 -22.31 9.54 20.47
CA LEU A 613 -21.92 10.17 21.73
C LEU A 613 -23.15 10.66 22.53
N ASP A 614 -23.12 10.49 23.86
CA ASP A 614 -24.18 10.84 24.83
C ASP A 614 -25.46 9.99 24.78
N LEU A 615 -25.55 8.98 23.91
CA LEU A 615 -26.59 7.94 24.00
C LEU A 615 -26.12 6.80 24.90
N ARG A 616 -27.08 6.10 25.53
CA ARG A 616 -26.77 4.96 26.40
C ARG A 616 -26.13 3.86 25.57
N HIS A 617 -24.90 3.50 25.94
CA HIS A 617 -24.22 2.32 25.42
C HIS A 617 -25.01 1.06 25.74
N THR A 618 -25.59 0.42 24.73
CA THR A 618 -26.21 -0.89 24.89
C THR A 618 -25.20 -1.95 24.47
N THR A 619 -24.52 -2.59 25.43
CA THR A 619 -23.72 -3.78 25.15
C THR A 619 -24.66 -4.88 24.68
N ARG A 620 -24.79 -5.09 23.36
CA ARG A 620 -25.43 -6.28 22.82
C ARG A 620 -24.43 -7.43 22.92
N ALA A 621 -24.31 -8.00 24.12
CA ALA A 621 -23.66 -9.30 24.28
C ALA A 621 -24.59 -10.36 23.68
N LEU A 622 -24.51 -10.56 22.36
CA LEU A 622 -25.03 -11.77 21.75
C LEU A 622 -24.01 -12.87 22.03
N GLY A 623 -24.45 -13.93 22.72
CA GLY A 623 -23.65 -15.11 22.98
C GLY A 623 -23.31 -15.82 21.67
N GLY A 624 -22.21 -15.41 21.03
CA GLY A 624 -21.64 -16.04 19.86
C GLY A 624 -20.48 -16.95 20.24
N ARG A 625 -20.57 -18.22 19.84
CA ARG A 625 -19.56 -19.29 20.02
C ARG A 625 -18.30 -19.12 19.14
N GLN A 626 -17.94 -17.91 18.72
CA GLN A 626 -16.85 -17.75 17.76
C GLN A 626 -15.53 -17.41 18.47
N LYS A 627 -14.61 -18.38 18.41
CA LYS A 627 -13.34 -18.43 19.16
C LYS A 627 -12.18 -18.09 18.21
N GLY A 628 -11.71 -16.87 18.25
CA GLY A 628 -10.55 -16.46 17.44
C GLY A 628 -9.89 -15.19 17.95
N THR A 629 -8.60 -15.03 17.61
CA THR A 629 -7.77 -13.92 18.09
C THR A 629 -8.29 -12.54 17.70
N LEU A 630 -9.01 -12.40 16.57
CA LEU A 630 -9.61 -11.14 16.15
C LEU A 630 -10.83 -10.80 17.01
N ASN A 631 -11.74 -11.76 17.27
CA ASN A 631 -12.87 -11.55 18.18
C ASN A 631 -12.39 -11.16 19.59
N ARG A 632 -11.31 -11.78 20.07
CA ARG A 632 -10.70 -11.40 21.36
C ARG A 632 -10.21 -9.95 21.35
N LEU A 633 -9.54 -9.51 20.29
CA LEU A 633 -9.12 -8.12 20.12
C LEU A 633 -10.33 -7.16 20.10
N MET A 634 -11.39 -7.49 19.36
CA MET A 634 -12.61 -6.68 19.29
C MET A 634 -13.28 -6.54 20.66
N HIS A 635 -13.37 -7.64 21.42
CA HIS A 635 -13.85 -7.61 22.80
C HIS A 635 -12.97 -6.76 23.72
N GLN A 636 -11.65 -6.81 23.55
CA GLN A 636 -10.70 -6.02 24.33
C GLN A 636 -10.87 -4.51 24.06
N ILE A 637 -11.18 -4.10 22.82
CA ILE A 637 -11.45 -2.69 22.50
C ILE A 637 -12.64 -2.15 23.29
N GLN A 638 -13.71 -2.94 23.49
CA GLN A 638 -14.92 -2.49 24.20
C GLN A 638 -14.91 -2.69 25.71
N SER A 639 -14.15 -3.67 26.22
CA SER A 639 -14.21 -4.07 27.63
C SER A 639 -12.89 -3.95 28.37
N ARG A 640 -11.77 -3.88 27.63
CA ARG A 640 -10.39 -3.91 28.15
C ARG A 640 -10.11 -5.13 29.05
N LYS A 641 -10.95 -6.16 28.98
CA LYS A 641 -10.72 -7.42 29.69
C LYS A 641 -9.72 -8.24 28.90
N LEU A 642 -8.50 -8.34 29.44
CA LEU A 642 -7.53 -9.36 29.03
C LEU A 642 -8.01 -10.71 29.57
N THR A 643 -8.46 -11.61 28.69
CA THR A 643 -8.53 -13.03 29.03
C THR A 643 -7.11 -13.58 28.99
N THR A 644 -6.59 -13.98 30.16
CA THR A 644 -5.27 -14.60 30.32
C THR A 644 -5.30 -16.11 30.08
N ILE A 645 -6.41 -16.65 29.58
CA ILE A 645 -6.59 -18.07 29.29
C ILE A 645 -6.65 -18.14 27.77
N LEU A 646 -5.59 -18.67 27.15
CA LEU A 646 -5.69 -19.28 25.84
C LEU A 646 -6.73 -20.39 25.99
N ASP A 647 -7.93 -20.18 25.44
CA ASP A 647 -8.90 -21.26 25.39
C ASP A 647 -8.30 -22.32 24.47
N GLU A 648 -8.23 -23.59 24.88
CA GLU A 648 -7.55 -24.67 24.12
C GLU A 648 -8.15 -24.88 22.71
N GLU A 649 -9.29 -24.26 22.43
CA GLU A 649 -10.02 -24.26 21.17
C GLU A 649 -9.95 -22.94 20.38
N GLU A 650 -9.13 -21.95 20.78
CA GLU A 650 -9.00 -20.66 20.07
C GLU A 650 -8.08 -20.80 18.83
N GLU A 651 -8.58 -20.36 17.66
CA GLU A 651 -7.79 -20.32 16.43
C GLU A 651 -7.18 -18.93 16.19
N TYR A 652 -6.02 -18.89 15.52
CA TYR A 652 -5.44 -17.64 15.05
C TYR A 652 -6.16 -17.17 13.80
N ASP A 653 -6.85 -16.04 13.93
CA ASP A 653 -7.46 -15.34 12.81
C ASP A 653 -6.40 -14.52 12.09
N ASP A 654 -6.18 -14.84 10.82
CA ASP A 654 -5.40 -13.97 9.95
C ASP A 654 -6.33 -12.95 9.30
N TRP A 655 -6.05 -11.66 9.51
CA TRP A 655 -6.91 -10.55 9.09
C TRP A 655 -6.14 -9.31 8.65
N VAL A 656 -6.76 -8.49 7.80
CA VAL A 656 -6.27 -7.17 7.38
C VAL A 656 -7.37 -6.13 7.44
N THR A 657 -6.98 -4.86 7.44
CA THR A 657 -7.90 -3.74 7.34
C THR A 657 -7.52 -2.79 6.22
N SER A 658 -8.53 -2.20 5.59
CA SER A 658 -8.41 -1.04 4.71
C SER A 658 -9.54 -0.06 5.01
N GLN A 659 -9.48 1.16 4.46
CA GLN A 659 -10.53 2.16 4.70
C GLN A 659 -10.68 3.16 3.57
N ILE A 660 -11.89 3.69 3.44
CA ILE A 660 -12.23 4.83 2.60
C ILE A 660 -12.82 5.92 3.48
N THR A 661 -12.33 7.14 3.34
CA THR A 661 -12.86 8.32 4.02
C THR A 661 -13.80 9.06 3.08
N ILE A 662 -15.05 9.25 3.47
CA ILE A 662 -16.03 10.01 2.70
C ILE A 662 -16.27 11.37 3.37
N THR A 663 -15.94 12.44 2.65
CA THR A 663 -16.26 13.82 3.07
C THR A 663 -17.49 14.31 2.33
N THR A 664 -18.58 14.46 3.07
CA THR A 664 -19.83 15.05 2.59
C THR A 664 -19.76 16.58 2.69
N VAL A 665 -20.09 17.29 1.62
CA VAL A 665 -19.96 18.75 1.52
C VAL A 665 -21.25 19.37 1.06
N ARG A 666 -21.77 20.34 1.80
CA ARG A 666 -22.89 21.19 1.38
C ARG A 666 -22.34 22.54 0.92
N PRO A 667 -22.36 22.85 -0.40
CA PRO A 667 -21.91 24.16 -0.89
C PRO A 667 -22.73 25.29 -0.26
N GLN A 668 -22.05 26.39 0.08
CA GLN A 668 -22.71 27.57 0.64
C GLN A 668 -23.33 28.45 -0.46
N PRO A 669 -24.43 29.19 -0.16
CA PRO A 669 -25.19 29.94 -1.17
C PRO A 669 -24.38 31.07 -1.83
N SER A 670 -24.88 31.53 -2.99
CA SER A 670 -24.28 32.57 -3.81
C SER A 670 -24.18 33.93 -3.11
N ILE A 671 -23.20 34.75 -3.50
CA ILE A 671 -23.05 36.12 -3.00
C ILE A 671 -24.33 36.92 -3.36
N PRO A 672 -25.07 37.47 -2.37
CA PRO A 672 -26.30 38.22 -2.61
C PRO A 672 -26.06 39.51 -3.41
N ARG A 673 -27.07 39.94 -4.18
CA ARG A 673 -27.13 41.29 -4.79
C ARG A 673 -27.86 42.25 -3.85
N GLY A 674 -27.40 43.51 -3.77
CA GLY A 674 -28.02 44.55 -2.93
C GLY A 674 -27.24 44.80 -1.63
N ASP A 675 -27.92 45.07 -0.51
CA ASP A 675 -27.29 45.36 0.81
C ASP A 675 -27.20 44.13 1.74
N ALA A 676 -27.62 42.95 1.27
CA ALA A 676 -27.65 41.73 2.08
C ALA A 676 -26.26 41.07 2.17
N SER A 677 -25.78 40.80 3.39
CA SER A 677 -24.51 40.08 3.60
C SER A 677 -24.73 38.56 3.65
N LEU A 678 -23.78 37.80 3.11
CA LEU A 678 -23.70 36.35 3.21
C LEU A 678 -22.91 35.95 4.46
N ILE A 679 -23.48 35.08 5.30
CA ILE A 679 -22.77 34.50 6.44
C ILE A 679 -22.02 33.27 5.93
N LEU A 680 -20.68 33.29 5.99
CA LEU A 680 -19.84 32.18 5.52
C LEU A 680 -19.52 31.18 6.63
N ALA A 681 -19.37 31.68 7.85
CA ALA A 681 -19.18 30.91 9.08
C ALA A 681 -19.65 31.77 10.26
N THR A 682 -19.77 31.18 11.45
CA THR A 682 -20.15 31.94 12.65
C THR A 682 -19.10 33.01 12.97
N GLY A 683 -19.46 34.28 12.81
CA GLY A 683 -18.56 35.42 12.99
C GLY A 683 -17.83 35.86 11.73
N VAL A 684 -18.15 35.29 10.55
CA VAL A 684 -17.58 35.70 9.26
C VAL A 684 -18.71 36.04 8.28
N LYS A 685 -18.74 37.29 7.83
CA LYS A 685 -19.77 37.82 6.93
C LYS A 685 -19.15 38.44 5.69
N LEU A 686 -19.48 37.91 4.53
CA LEU A 686 -19.13 38.50 3.24
C LEU A 686 -20.22 39.51 2.84
N ARG A 687 -19.85 40.78 2.65
CA ARG A 687 -20.79 41.77 2.14
C ARG A 687 -21.10 41.49 0.67
N SER A 688 -22.34 41.77 0.29
CA SER A 688 -22.76 41.79 -1.10
C SER A 688 -21.88 42.69 -1.95
N HIS A 689 -21.79 42.36 -3.23
CA HIS A 689 -21.10 43.17 -4.22
C HIS A 689 -22.07 43.50 -5.36
N PRO A 690 -22.12 44.76 -5.86
CA PRO A 690 -23.14 45.19 -6.82
C PRO A 690 -23.16 44.37 -8.12
N SER A 691 -21.98 43.96 -8.57
CA SER A 691 -21.78 43.38 -9.91
C SER A 691 -21.13 41.99 -9.90
N LEU A 692 -20.70 41.49 -8.75
CA LEU A 692 -20.00 40.20 -8.66
C LEU A 692 -21.03 39.10 -8.40
N LYS A 693 -21.05 38.10 -9.26
CA LYS A 693 -21.75 36.85 -9.03
C LYS A 693 -20.72 35.73 -8.92
N ALA A 694 -20.70 35.10 -7.76
CA ALA A 694 -19.92 33.91 -7.46
C ALA A 694 -20.58 33.19 -6.29
N ASN A 695 -20.27 31.91 -6.13
CA ASN A 695 -20.48 31.21 -4.87
C ASN A 695 -19.25 31.45 -4.00
N ALA A 696 -19.46 31.68 -2.72
CA ALA A 696 -18.37 31.89 -1.77
C ALA A 696 -18.46 30.84 -0.67
N ARG A 697 -17.33 30.21 -0.36
CA ARG A 697 -17.19 29.34 0.81
C ARG A 697 -15.83 29.55 1.46
N LEU A 698 -15.75 29.21 2.74
CA LEU A 698 -14.48 29.04 3.41
C LEU A 698 -14.05 27.57 3.26
N ILE A 699 -12.81 27.34 2.85
CA ILE A 699 -12.19 26.01 2.78
C ILE A 699 -10.91 25.98 3.61
N THR A 700 -10.49 24.78 3.99
CA THR A 700 -9.20 24.54 4.65
C THR A 700 -8.20 24.04 3.63
N VAL A 701 -7.04 24.68 3.57
CA VAL A 701 -5.87 24.22 2.81
C VAL A 701 -4.72 23.95 3.79
N ASN A 702 -4.25 22.69 3.81
CA ASN A 702 -3.19 22.21 4.71
C ASN A 702 -1.79 22.36 4.09
N GLN A 703 -0.76 22.27 4.94
CA GLN A 703 0.66 22.35 4.54
C GLN A 703 1.26 21.02 4.03
N SER A 704 0.54 19.90 4.08
CA SER A 704 1.11 18.57 3.81
C SER A 704 1.27 18.26 2.32
N THR A 705 2.44 17.71 1.95
CA THR A 705 2.83 17.36 0.58
C THR A 705 2.35 15.99 0.08
N ARG A 706 1.41 15.34 0.78
CA ARG A 706 0.99 13.95 0.49
C ARG A 706 -0.35 13.81 -0.24
N ASP A 707 -1.13 14.87 -0.39
CA ASP A 707 -2.42 14.82 -1.08
C ASP A 707 -2.26 15.17 -2.55
N VAL A 708 -2.27 14.15 -3.41
CA VAL A 708 -2.29 14.34 -4.87
C VAL A 708 -3.67 14.87 -5.25
N GLY A 709 -3.78 16.19 -5.43
CA GLY A 709 -5.00 16.88 -5.88
C GLY A 709 -5.34 18.16 -5.14
N ASN A 710 -4.77 18.40 -3.96
CA ASN A 710 -4.97 19.64 -3.20
C ASN A 710 -3.91 20.70 -3.52
N SER A 711 -4.33 21.95 -3.71
CA SER A 711 -3.42 23.10 -3.84
C SER A 711 -2.65 23.28 -2.53
N MET A 712 -1.33 23.45 -2.57
CA MET A 712 -0.54 23.78 -1.37
C MET A 712 -0.92 25.17 -0.80
N LEU A 713 -0.44 25.54 0.39
CA LEU A 713 -0.45 26.95 0.78
C LEU A 713 0.46 27.79 -0.16
N PRO A 714 0.23 29.09 -0.34
CA PRO A 714 1.14 29.99 -1.06
C PRO A 714 2.55 29.94 -0.49
N PRO A 715 3.61 30.14 -1.30
CA PRO A 715 5.00 30.09 -0.82
C PRO A 715 5.28 30.94 0.43
N MET A 716 4.67 32.13 0.54
CA MET A 716 4.80 32.97 1.75
C MET A 716 4.26 32.31 3.02
N LEU A 717 3.24 31.45 2.91
CA LEU A 717 2.59 30.75 4.02
C LEU A 717 3.15 29.34 4.27
N GLN A 718 4.02 28.83 3.38
CA GLN A 718 4.78 27.60 3.60
C GLN A 718 6.06 27.84 4.41
N SER A 719 6.66 29.02 4.28
CA SER A 719 7.91 29.34 4.97
C SER A 719 7.65 29.72 6.43
N ASN A 720 8.28 29.01 7.38
CA ASN A 720 8.21 29.34 8.81
C ASN A 720 9.09 30.57 9.16
N ARG A 721 9.16 31.58 8.28
CA ARG A 721 9.98 32.78 8.41
C ARG A 721 9.14 33.96 8.94
N LEU A 722 9.68 34.66 9.94
CA LEU A 722 9.32 36.04 10.33
C LEU A 722 7.85 36.30 10.76
N GLY A 723 7.30 35.52 11.69
CA GLY A 723 6.03 35.90 12.36
C GLY A 723 4.80 35.97 11.44
N ILE A 724 4.88 35.40 10.23
CA ILE A 724 3.78 35.27 9.28
C ILE A 724 3.13 33.90 9.45
N GLN A 725 1.82 33.87 9.65
CA GLN A 725 1.03 32.65 9.81
C GLN A 725 -0.23 32.71 8.96
N SER A 726 -0.76 31.55 8.56
CA SER A 726 -2.07 31.49 7.92
C SER A 726 -3.16 31.90 8.91
N PHE A 727 -3.93 32.93 8.58
CA PHE A 727 -5.03 33.40 9.41
C PHE A 727 -6.18 32.40 9.37
N GLN A 728 -6.64 32.01 10.55
CA GLN A 728 -7.77 31.12 10.73
C GLN A 728 -8.99 31.95 11.07
N PHE A 729 -10.07 31.80 10.31
CA PHE A 729 -11.31 32.49 10.63
C PHE A 729 -11.90 31.93 11.95
N PRO A 730 -12.44 32.79 12.82
CA PRO A 730 -13.10 32.36 14.05
C PRO A 730 -14.33 31.52 13.74
N VAL A 731 -14.56 30.48 14.53
CA VAL A 731 -15.85 29.79 14.60
C VAL A 731 -16.27 29.74 16.06
N THR A 732 -17.43 30.32 16.38
CA THR A 732 -18.07 30.07 17.68
C THR A 732 -19.06 28.92 17.56
N ARG A 733 -18.79 27.86 18.35
CA ARG A 733 -19.60 26.64 18.57
C ARG A 733 -19.66 25.63 17.41
N GLY A 734 -19.05 24.47 17.66
CA GLY A 734 -19.28 23.21 16.93
C GLY A 734 -18.31 22.97 15.77
N LEU A 735 -17.60 21.84 15.81
CA LEU A 735 -17.14 20.93 14.74
C LEU A 735 -16.75 21.44 13.31
N GLU A 736 -16.64 22.73 13.01
CA GLU A 736 -16.19 23.25 11.70
C GLU A 736 -14.67 23.27 11.57
N GLN A 737 -14.10 22.76 10.46
CA GLN A 737 -12.71 23.08 10.14
C GLN A 737 -12.62 24.60 9.93
N THR A 738 -11.63 25.24 10.56
CA THR A 738 -11.35 26.64 10.34
C THR A 738 -10.97 26.80 8.88
N GLY A 739 -11.84 27.40 8.08
CA GLY A 739 -11.40 27.80 6.77
C GLY A 739 -10.27 28.83 6.93
N ASN A 740 -9.23 28.66 6.14
CA ASN A 740 -8.12 29.61 6.03
C ASN A 740 -8.02 30.22 4.63
N VAL A 741 -8.93 29.81 3.76
CA VAL A 741 -9.05 30.26 2.37
C VAL A 741 -10.49 30.61 2.08
N LEU A 742 -10.70 31.77 1.47
CA LEU A 742 -11.96 32.13 0.84
C LEU A 742 -11.90 31.64 -0.61
N GLU A 743 -12.74 30.66 -0.94
CA GLU A 743 -12.87 30.14 -2.29
C GLU A 743 -14.11 30.72 -2.97
N LEU A 744 -13.91 31.31 -4.15
CA LEU A 744 -14.95 31.76 -5.04
C LEU A 744 -15.07 30.81 -6.22
N THR A 745 -16.25 30.24 -6.46
CA THR A 745 -16.55 29.37 -7.60
C THR A 745 -17.68 29.95 -8.44
N GLN A 746 -17.81 29.49 -9.70
CA GLN A 746 -18.79 30.03 -10.65
C GLN A 746 -18.71 31.56 -10.80
N VAL A 747 -17.48 32.08 -10.82
CA VAL A 747 -17.22 33.52 -10.94
C VAL A 747 -17.56 33.96 -12.37
N GLU A 748 -18.60 34.76 -12.55
CA GLU A 748 -18.99 35.26 -13.88
C GLU A 748 -17.95 36.25 -14.43
N ASN A 749 -17.48 37.19 -13.61
CA ASN A 749 -16.47 38.18 -13.96
C ASN A 749 -15.72 38.67 -12.71
N SER A 750 -14.42 38.37 -12.61
CA SER A 750 -13.57 38.77 -11.47
C SER A 750 -13.11 40.23 -11.53
N SER A 751 -13.03 40.83 -12.72
CA SER A 751 -12.54 42.21 -12.95
C SER A 751 -13.46 43.31 -12.40
N VAL A 752 -14.68 42.95 -11.96
CA VAL A 752 -15.63 43.89 -11.35
C VAL A 752 -15.23 44.31 -9.94
N VAL A 753 -14.36 43.52 -9.27
CA VAL A 753 -13.82 43.88 -7.95
C VAL A 753 -12.63 44.82 -8.17
N THR A 754 -12.79 46.06 -7.74
CA THR A 754 -11.82 47.15 -7.96
C THR A 754 -11.63 47.97 -6.68
N PRO A 755 -10.61 48.85 -6.57
CA PRO A 755 -10.51 49.75 -5.42
C PRO A 755 -11.74 50.65 -5.23
N ALA A 756 -12.44 51.01 -6.32
CA ALA A 756 -13.67 51.80 -6.27
C ALA A 756 -14.91 50.97 -5.84
N GLN A 757 -14.89 49.65 -6.08
CA GLN A 757 -15.94 48.71 -5.71
C GLN A 757 -15.29 47.44 -5.13
N PRO A 758 -14.84 47.48 -3.86
CA PRO A 758 -14.15 46.36 -3.26
C PRO A 758 -15.11 45.30 -2.75
N LEU A 759 -14.66 44.04 -2.74
CA LEU A 759 -15.35 42.96 -2.04
C LEU A 759 -14.92 42.97 -0.57
N LYS A 760 -15.89 43.02 0.35
CA LYS A 760 -15.60 43.23 1.78
C LYS A 760 -16.01 42.02 2.62
N LEU A 761 -15.12 41.57 3.48
CA LEU A 761 -15.34 40.48 4.43
C LEU A 761 -15.21 41.03 5.87
N ILE A 762 -16.23 40.84 6.69
CA ILE A 762 -16.28 41.25 8.09
C ILE A 762 -16.05 40.02 8.97
N VAL A 763 -15.09 40.10 9.87
CA VAL A 763 -14.72 39.03 10.80
C VAL A 763 -14.87 39.54 12.22
N ASP A 764 -15.62 38.83 13.05
CA ASP A 764 -15.90 39.22 14.44
C ASP A 764 -14.67 39.08 15.37
N THR A 765 -13.54 38.55 14.88
CA THR A 765 -12.25 38.56 15.58
C THR A 765 -11.57 39.92 15.44
N PRO A 766 -11.23 40.62 16.54
CA PRO A 766 -10.40 41.82 16.50
C PRO A 766 -8.94 41.48 16.14
N LEU A 767 -8.31 42.30 15.30
CA LEU A 767 -6.85 42.31 15.17
C LEU A 767 -6.23 42.99 16.40
N ARG A 768 -5.20 42.37 16.99
CA ARG A 768 -4.40 43.02 18.03
C ARG A 768 -3.64 44.21 17.43
N SER A 769 -3.24 45.17 18.26
CA SER A 769 -2.56 46.39 17.83
C SER A 769 -1.24 46.16 17.07
N GLN A 770 -0.65 44.96 17.15
CA GLN A 770 0.59 44.54 16.49
C GLN A 770 0.38 43.50 15.38
N GLU A 771 -0.88 43.18 15.06
CA GLU A 771 -1.25 42.21 14.03
C GLU A 771 -1.71 42.92 12.76
N LYS A 772 -1.16 42.53 11.61
CA LYS A 772 -1.62 42.93 10.28
C LYS A 772 -2.13 41.70 9.55
N LEU A 773 -3.24 41.84 8.83
CA LEU A 773 -3.82 40.76 8.05
C LEU A 773 -3.82 41.13 6.57
N LEU A 774 -3.18 40.29 5.75
CA LEU A 774 -2.98 40.53 4.32
C LEU A 774 -3.65 39.42 3.49
N PRO A 775 -4.69 39.74 2.70
CA PRO A 775 -5.23 38.80 1.72
C PRO A 775 -4.30 38.68 0.50
N ILE A 776 -3.97 37.46 0.10
CA ILE A 776 -3.04 37.13 -1.00
C ILE A 776 -3.60 36.03 -1.91
N SER A 777 -3.14 36.00 -3.16
CA SER A 777 -3.37 34.87 -4.09
C SER A 777 -2.40 33.72 -3.84
N TYR A 778 -2.51 32.64 -4.62
CA TYR A 778 -1.56 31.52 -4.59
C TYR A 778 -0.12 31.93 -4.96
N ASP A 779 0.04 32.87 -5.89
CA ASP A 779 1.34 33.40 -6.34
C ASP A 779 1.84 34.56 -5.46
N ASP A 780 1.39 34.61 -4.20
CA ASP A 780 1.73 35.63 -3.21
C ASP A 780 1.36 37.08 -3.62
N LEU A 781 0.45 37.26 -4.59
CA LEU A 781 0.00 38.59 -5.03
C LEU A 781 -0.94 39.20 -3.97
N PRO A 782 -0.66 40.40 -3.42
CA PRO A 782 -1.59 41.09 -2.53
C PRO A 782 -2.90 41.45 -3.24
N LEU A 783 -4.03 41.09 -2.63
CA LEU A 783 -5.37 41.31 -3.18
C LEU A 783 -6.10 42.48 -2.51
N GLY A 784 -5.57 42.98 -1.39
CA GLY A 784 -6.19 44.03 -0.59
C GLY A 784 -5.54 44.18 0.78
N TYR A 785 -6.30 44.66 1.76
CA TYR A 785 -5.83 44.92 3.12
C TYR A 785 -6.93 44.67 4.17
N ALA A 786 -6.55 44.64 5.45
CA ALA A 786 -7.50 44.53 6.55
C ALA A 786 -7.29 45.65 7.59
N HIS A 787 -8.36 46.06 8.25
CA HIS A 787 -8.32 47.04 9.34
C HIS A 787 -9.37 46.74 10.40
N SER A 788 -9.12 47.19 11.64
CA SER A 788 -10.09 47.09 12.73
C SER A 788 -11.19 48.14 12.58
N THR A 789 -12.45 47.73 12.77
CA THR A 789 -13.62 48.60 12.77
C THR A 789 -13.88 49.19 14.16
N LEU A 790 -14.68 50.26 14.24
CA LEU A 790 -15.02 50.96 15.48
C LEU A 790 -15.73 50.06 16.52
N ASP A 791 -16.42 49.01 16.06
CA ASP A 791 -17.11 48.01 16.88
C ASP A 791 -16.23 46.80 17.28
N GLY A 792 -14.91 46.88 17.04
CA GLY A 792 -13.94 45.86 17.47
C GLY A 792 -13.90 44.62 16.58
N LYS A 793 -14.36 44.73 15.32
CA LYS A 793 -14.27 43.65 14.31
C LYS A 793 -13.13 43.93 13.34
N THR A 794 -12.86 42.99 12.45
CA THR A 794 -11.88 43.15 11.35
C THR A 794 -12.62 43.23 10.02
N GLU A 795 -12.48 44.34 9.29
CA GLU A 795 -12.94 44.47 7.90
C GLU A 795 -11.75 44.21 6.95
N ILE A 796 -11.84 43.12 6.18
CA ILE A 796 -10.92 42.78 5.10
C ILE A 796 -11.52 43.31 3.79
N VAL A 797 -10.76 44.14 3.10
CA VAL A 797 -11.13 44.83 1.86
C VAL A 797 -10.31 44.24 0.72
N LEU A 798 -10.97 43.55 -0.21
CA LEU A 798 -10.37 43.01 -1.43
C LEU A 798 -10.60 44.01 -2.56
N GLU A 799 -9.52 44.56 -3.10
CA GLU A 799 -9.56 45.58 -4.15
C GLU A 799 -9.37 44.99 -5.55
N ARG A 800 -9.00 43.72 -5.64
CA ARG A 800 -8.84 42.97 -6.89
C ARG A 800 -9.00 41.47 -6.65
N LEU A 801 -9.32 40.74 -7.71
CA LEU A 801 -9.34 39.28 -7.75
C LEU A 801 -8.45 38.78 -8.90
N THR A 802 -7.93 37.56 -8.80
CA THR A 802 -7.20 36.91 -9.90
C THR A 802 -8.17 36.27 -10.90
N GLU A 803 -7.65 35.82 -12.04
CA GLU A 803 -8.41 34.98 -12.96
C GLU A 803 -8.71 33.60 -12.31
N PRO A 804 -9.90 33.02 -12.55
CA PRO A 804 -10.22 31.67 -12.10
C PRO A 804 -9.31 30.61 -12.74
N VAL A 805 -8.70 29.74 -11.93
CA VAL A 805 -7.80 28.68 -12.41
C VAL A 805 -8.55 27.34 -12.51
N SER A 806 -8.27 26.54 -13.55
CA SER A 806 -8.79 25.18 -13.71
C SER A 806 -7.93 24.19 -12.90
N GLN A 807 -8.56 23.29 -12.13
CA GLN A 807 -7.85 22.24 -11.39
C GLN A 807 -7.58 21.00 -12.26
N SER A 808 -6.50 20.28 -11.97
CA SER A 808 -6.02 19.08 -12.67
C SER A 808 -6.76 17.78 -12.32
N SER A 809 -7.74 17.81 -11.42
CA SER A 809 -8.67 16.71 -11.18
C SER A 809 -10.05 17.09 -11.73
N GLY A 810 -10.55 16.31 -12.68
CA GLY A 810 -11.81 16.57 -13.37
C GLY A 810 -12.96 16.84 -12.39
N TYR A 811 -13.85 17.75 -12.78
CA TYR A 811 -15.15 18.11 -12.18
C TYR A 811 -15.25 19.29 -11.21
N LEU A 812 -14.16 19.99 -10.84
CA LEU A 812 -14.27 21.31 -10.20
C LEU A 812 -14.09 22.43 -11.23
N GLY A 813 -15.15 23.21 -11.45
CA GLY A 813 -15.11 24.40 -12.29
C GLY A 813 -14.05 25.41 -11.84
N ARG A 814 -13.66 26.28 -12.76
CA ARG A 814 -12.80 27.45 -12.55
C ARG A 814 -13.08 28.14 -11.19
N SER A 815 -12.06 28.26 -10.34
CA SER A 815 -12.17 28.82 -8.97
C SER A 815 -11.07 29.85 -8.67
N ILE A 816 -11.36 30.77 -7.76
CA ILE A 816 -10.41 31.76 -7.20
C ILE A 816 -10.24 31.46 -5.72
N LYS A 817 -9.01 31.18 -5.29
CA LYS A 817 -8.66 30.95 -3.87
C LYS A 817 -7.92 32.15 -3.32
N ILE A 818 -8.40 32.68 -2.20
CA ILE A 818 -7.85 33.84 -1.50
C ILE A 818 -7.36 33.37 -0.14
N PHE A 819 -6.06 33.52 0.10
CA PHE A 819 -5.40 33.13 1.33
C PHE A 819 -5.19 34.37 2.21
N PHE A 820 -5.08 34.17 3.52
CA PHE A 820 -4.96 35.27 4.46
C PHE A 820 -3.71 35.09 5.32
N ALA A 821 -2.76 36.03 5.22
CA ALA A 821 -1.51 36.04 5.97
C ALA A 821 -1.62 36.98 7.17
N LEU A 822 -1.57 36.41 8.38
CA LEU A 822 -1.46 37.15 9.64
C LEU A 822 0.02 37.41 9.93
N ILE A 823 0.39 38.68 9.99
CA ILE A 823 1.75 39.15 10.23
C ILE A 823 1.80 39.75 11.63
N ARG A 824 2.68 39.21 12.49
CA ARG A 824 2.98 39.76 13.81
C ARG A 824 4.31 40.48 13.77
N GLU A 825 4.31 41.78 14.04
CA GLU A 825 5.56 42.53 14.23
C GLU A 825 6.26 41.98 15.48
N THR A 826 7.40 41.32 15.29
CA THR A 826 8.30 40.92 16.38
C THR A 826 9.15 42.14 16.75
N GLN A 827 9.21 42.48 18.04
CA GLN A 827 10.17 43.47 18.54
C GLN A 827 11.60 42.96 18.40
#